data_AF-A0A200R393-F1
#
_entry.id   AF-A0A200R393-F1
#
_cell.length_a   1.000
_cell.length_b   1.000
_cell.length_c   1.000
_cell.angle_alpha   90.00
_cell.angle_beta   90.00
_cell.angle_gamma   90.00
#
_symmetry.space_group_name_H-M   'P 1'
#
loop_
_entity.id
_entity.type
_entity.pdbx_description
1 polymer ?
#
loop_
_entity_poly.entity_id
_entity_poly.type
_entity_poly.pdbx_seq_one_letter_code
_entity_poly.pdbx_strand_id
1 'polypeptide(L)'
;MANSKYEYVRSIEKYNKFIPSTWIVVRIEILDFHGFSEEHEFDKPNDERALKLMNACALAMLKEFPDIVFSYGVSDDYSFIFKKTTQFYERRVSKIGSIIFSYFSSAYGMKWGEFFPDKELRIIPSFVVRTILYPSNKTIRDFLAWRHVDCHINNQYNTFWMLVKSRKIKQEAQDKLKSTQAQEKNELLFKQNVNYSMLPAMFRKGSCVFREKVEEIVKYKEDGEPVKRLRDKVIIDHCDIKMLNREYESFEMEYVKPFEIEHKSTWIVVRLDGRHFHKFSKEHEFDKPNDERALNLMNACAAATLEKFPDIVFSYGASDEYRYSYIHLIFYVKIEYIIVSFFSFVYVMKWREFFPEKELRSIPCFDGRTISYPSSEIIRDYLAWRQVDCHINNQYNTCFWMLVKSGKTEQEAQKRLKGTQTDEKNELLFKEFDINYYTLPAMFRKGSCVFRDKVEEIVKYNEGAEPIKRFVEKVIIDHCDIIGDEFWKEHPSILKEQESPVRNNIRCGSDMKNPLGRKRNRMSPTISSKYEYLNSFEMEKKLMPSTLIVVRIDGCHFHQFSEEHEFDKPNDERALNLMNACAEAMLEEFPDIVFSYGASDEYSMLLDLYSVFTFFYLHFCSKTGSMPVSFFQSTYAKKWREFFPGKELQTIPSFNECNFCFPSTKMVRDYLAWRQEDCHTNNQYNTCLWMLVKSGKTKQEAENKLKGTQAKDKNELLFKEFNINYNTLPAMFRKGSCVFREKGEEIVEYNEDGKPVKRFREKVIIDHCDITGDKFWKQHPSILKGQESSPLMQCTR
;
A
#
# COMPACT_ATOMS: atom_id res chain seq x y z
N MET A 1 -15.49 -15.96 -19.80
CA MET A 1 -15.13 -14.59 -20.25
C MET A 1 -14.82 -14.69 -21.73
N ALA A 2 -15.37 -13.79 -22.54
CA ALA A 2 -15.10 -13.79 -23.97
C ALA A 2 -13.67 -13.27 -24.21
N ASN A 3 -12.89 -14.00 -25.03
CA ASN A 3 -11.58 -13.57 -25.49
C ASN A 3 -11.73 -12.38 -26.43
N SER A 4 -11.94 -11.17 -25.89
CA SER A 4 -11.98 -9.96 -26.71
C SER A 4 -10.56 -9.60 -27.15
N LYS A 5 -10.42 -8.98 -28.33
CA LYS A 5 -9.11 -8.49 -28.81
C LYS A 5 -8.44 -7.47 -27.86
N TYR A 6 -9.22 -6.87 -26.94
CA TYR A 6 -8.75 -5.89 -25.97
C TYR A 6 -8.35 -6.51 -24.61
N GLU A 7 -8.45 -7.83 -24.43
CA GLU A 7 -8.18 -8.48 -23.14
C GLU A 7 -6.74 -8.24 -22.63
N TYR A 8 -5.80 -7.97 -23.54
CA TYR A 8 -4.41 -7.64 -23.21
C TYR A 8 -4.29 -6.46 -22.23
N VAL A 9 -5.22 -5.50 -22.27
CA VAL A 9 -5.23 -4.31 -21.40
C VAL A 9 -5.31 -4.70 -19.92
N ARG A 10 -5.91 -5.86 -19.59
CA ARG A 10 -5.99 -6.38 -18.22
C ARG A 10 -4.62 -6.69 -17.63
N SER A 11 -3.62 -7.04 -18.45
CA SER A 11 -2.26 -7.33 -18.00
C SER A 11 -1.50 -6.09 -17.49
N ILE A 12 -1.98 -4.89 -17.83
CA ILE A 12 -1.42 -3.60 -17.39
C ILE A 12 -1.81 -3.32 -15.93
N GLU A 13 -2.93 -3.88 -15.44
CA GLU A 13 -3.38 -3.69 -14.05
C GLU A 13 -2.48 -4.45 -13.06
N LYS A 14 -1.57 -3.72 -12.38
CA LYS A 14 -0.72 -4.25 -11.31
C LYS A 14 -1.22 -3.84 -9.92
N TYR A 15 -1.03 -4.72 -8.93
CA TYR A 15 -1.43 -4.48 -7.55
C TYR A 15 -0.23 -4.33 -6.62
N ASN A 16 -0.18 -3.21 -5.90
CA ASN A 16 0.72 -3.07 -4.76
C ASN A 16 0.08 -3.66 -3.51
N LYS A 17 0.85 -4.45 -2.75
CA LYS A 17 0.44 -5.02 -1.46
C LYS A 17 1.30 -4.45 -0.34
N PHE A 18 0.69 -4.19 0.82
CA PHE A 18 1.45 -3.84 2.02
C PHE A 18 2.27 -5.03 2.51
N ILE A 19 3.48 -4.77 3.02
CA ILE A 19 4.38 -5.78 3.57
C ILE A 19 3.63 -6.63 4.62
N PRO A 20 3.67 -7.97 4.55
CA PRO A 20 3.06 -8.84 5.55
C PRO A 20 3.58 -8.59 6.97
N SER A 21 2.80 -8.98 7.99
CA SER A 21 3.21 -8.90 9.41
C SER A 21 3.52 -7.49 9.93
N THR A 22 3.12 -6.44 9.21
CA THR A 22 3.19 -5.04 9.65
C THR A 22 1.80 -4.51 10.01
N TRP A 23 1.74 -3.65 11.02
CA TRP A 23 0.52 -2.89 11.33
C TRP A 23 0.24 -1.91 10.21
N ILE A 24 -1.03 -1.79 9.78
CA ILE A 24 -1.45 -0.80 8.79
C ILE A 24 -2.22 0.29 9.52
N VAL A 25 -1.80 1.54 9.37
CA VAL A 25 -2.54 2.71 9.85
C VAL A 25 -3.09 3.46 8.64
N VAL A 26 -4.42 3.58 8.58
CA VAL A 26 -5.11 4.41 7.58
C VAL A 26 -5.56 5.68 8.28
N ARG A 27 -4.92 6.81 7.96
CA ARG A 27 -5.28 8.13 8.48
C ARG A 27 -6.17 8.86 7.51
N ILE A 28 -7.29 9.41 8.00
CA ILE A 28 -8.25 10.23 7.27
C ILE A 28 -8.23 11.62 7.90
N GLU A 29 -8.18 12.68 7.09
CA GLU A 29 -8.09 14.09 7.48
C GLU A 29 -8.96 14.94 6.53
N ILE A 30 -9.46 16.10 6.95
CA ILE A 30 -10.17 17.03 6.06
C ILE A 30 -9.15 18.01 5.43
N LEU A 31 -9.06 18.05 4.10
CA LEU A 31 -8.02 18.79 3.32
C LEU A 31 -8.03 20.32 3.54
N ASP A 32 -9.18 20.89 3.85
CA ASP A 32 -9.37 22.30 4.21
C ASP A 32 -10.38 22.43 5.35
N PHE A 33 -10.00 21.92 6.51
CA PHE A 33 -10.88 21.98 7.68
C PHE A 33 -11.18 23.42 8.12
N HIS A 34 -10.24 24.35 7.94
CA HIS A 34 -10.46 25.76 8.30
C HIS A 34 -11.60 26.36 7.48
N GLY A 35 -11.55 26.32 6.16
CA GLY A 35 -12.62 26.81 5.30
C GLY A 35 -13.94 26.08 5.56
N PHE A 36 -13.90 24.75 5.68
CA PHE A 36 -15.08 23.94 5.98
C PHE A 36 -15.76 24.35 7.30
N SER A 37 -14.96 24.54 8.35
CA SER A 37 -15.45 24.90 9.68
C SER A 37 -15.97 26.34 9.78
N GLU A 38 -15.43 27.26 8.98
CA GLU A 38 -15.90 28.65 8.93
C GLU A 38 -17.24 28.74 8.19
N GLU A 39 -17.38 28.06 7.04
CA GLU A 39 -18.63 28.03 6.27
C GLU A 39 -19.81 27.47 7.08
N HIS A 40 -19.55 26.45 7.90
CA HIS A 40 -20.58 25.81 8.73
C HIS A 40 -20.61 26.39 10.15
N GLU A 41 -19.89 27.48 10.42
CA GLU A 41 -19.89 28.22 11.69
C GLU A 41 -19.69 27.30 12.90
N PHE A 42 -18.62 26.49 12.88
CA PHE A 42 -18.27 25.61 13.99
C PHE A 42 -17.77 26.40 15.19
N ASP A 43 -18.13 25.95 16.39
CA ASP A 43 -17.60 26.52 17.62
C ASP A 43 -16.08 26.41 17.67
N LYS A 44 -15.43 27.45 18.20
CA LYS A 44 -13.97 27.55 18.30
C LYS A 44 -13.55 27.65 19.77
N PRO A 45 -12.44 27.00 20.19
CA PRO A 45 -11.49 26.25 19.36
C PRO A 45 -11.98 24.85 18.93
N ASN A 46 -13.01 24.30 19.59
CA ASN A 46 -13.56 22.98 19.32
C ASN A 46 -15.08 23.03 19.26
N ASP A 47 -15.67 22.38 18.25
CA ASP A 47 -17.11 22.11 18.19
C ASP A 47 -17.37 20.68 18.64
N GLU A 48 -18.13 20.54 19.73
CA GLU A 48 -18.42 19.24 20.33
C GLU A 48 -19.25 18.35 19.38
N ARG A 49 -20.15 18.94 18.59
CA ARG A 49 -20.99 18.21 17.62
C ARG A 49 -20.12 17.66 16.49
N ALA A 50 -19.18 18.46 15.98
CA ALA A 50 -18.25 18.04 14.93
C ALA A 50 -17.41 16.83 15.37
N LEU A 51 -16.86 16.88 16.58
CA LEU A 51 -16.07 15.77 17.13
C LEU A 51 -16.93 14.54 17.40
N LYS A 52 -18.15 14.71 17.92
CA LYS A 52 -19.10 13.59 18.12
C LYS A 52 -19.50 12.94 16.79
N LEU A 53 -19.67 13.72 15.73
CA LEU A 53 -19.91 13.20 14.38
C LEU A 53 -18.72 12.34 13.89
N MET A 54 -17.49 12.86 13.99
CA MET A 54 -16.28 12.09 13.65
C MET A 54 -16.17 10.79 14.47
N ASN A 55 -16.47 10.85 15.77
CA ASN A 55 -16.49 9.69 16.66
C ASN A 55 -17.56 8.66 16.25
N ALA A 56 -18.75 9.11 15.85
CA ALA A 56 -19.83 8.26 15.40
C ALA A 56 -19.49 7.56 14.07
N CYS A 57 -18.80 8.25 13.15
CA CYS A 57 -18.25 7.65 11.94
C CYS A 57 -17.19 6.59 12.26
N ALA A 58 -16.27 6.86 13.19
CA ALA A 58 -15.26 5.89 13.61
C ALA A 58 -15.87 4.67 14.32
N LEU A 59 -16.96 4.85 15.08
CA LEU A 59 -17.72 3.75 15.66
C LEU A 59 -18.34 2.86 14.57
N ALA A 60 -18.94 3.45 13.53
CA ALA A 60 -19.50 2.72 12.40
C ALA A 60 -18.40 1.94 11.65
N MET A 61 -17.26 2.58 11.40
CA MET A 61 -16.07 1.95 10.81
C MET A 61 -15.63 0.71 11.58
N LEU A 62 -15.44 0.82 12.90
CA LEU A 62 -15.01 -0.32 13.69
C LEU A 62 -16.05 -1.44 13.67
N LYS A 63 -17.36 -1.13 13.69
CA LYS A 63 -18.42 -2.14 13.58
C LYS A 63 -18.36 -2.89 12.25
N GLU A 64 -18.20 -2.18 11.14
CA GLU A 64 -18.16 -2.76 9.78
C GLU A 64 -16.88 -3.54 9.47
N PHE A 65 -15.73 -3.09 9.98
CA PHE A 65 -14.43 -3.66 9.66
C PHE A 65 -13.75 -4.30 10.89
N PRO A 66 -14.00 -5.60 11.17
CA PRO A 66 -13.42 -6.30 12.33
C PRO A 66 -11.90 -6.34 12.38
N ASP A 67 -11.24 -6.18 11.24
CA ASP A 67 -9.78 -6.16 11.15
C ASP A 67 -9.16 -4.85 11.65
N ILE A 68 -9.97 -3.78 11.79
CA ILE A 68 -9.61 -2.57 12.53
C ILE A 68 -9.78 -2.87 14.02
N VAL A 69 -8.66 -2.88 14.74
CA VAL A 69 -8.63 -3.23 16.17
C VAL A 69 -8.65 -2.02 17.08
N PHE A 70 -8.23 -0.86 16.56
CA PHE A 70 -8.15 0.39 17.30
C PHE A 70 -8.28 1.57 16.34
N SER A 71 -8.86 2.66 16.79
CA SER A 71 -8.76 3.94 16.12
C SER A 71 -8.59 5.10 17.09
N TYR A 72 -7.98 6.17 16.62
CA TYR A 72 -7.70 7.37 17.39
C TYR A 72 -8.04 8.62 16.58
N GLY A 73 -8.88 9.48 17.12
CA GLY A 73 -9.32 10.72 16.48
C GLY A 73 -8.89 11.97 17.25
N VAL A 74 -8.52 13.01 16.50
CA VAL A 74 -8.18 14.34 17.03
C VAL A 74 -8.64 15.39 16.03
N SER A 75 -9.40 16.40 16.49
CA SER A 75 -9.87 17.48 15.63
C SER A 75 -10.63 16.91 14.41
N ASP A 76 -10.10 17.13 13.22
CA ASP A 76 -10.61 16.78 11.90
C ASP A 76 -9.95 15.52 11.33
N ASP A 77 -9.17 14.80 12.14
CA ASP A 77 -8.42 13.62 11.73
C ASP A 77 -8.79 12.35 12.52
N TYR A 78 -8.64 11.20 11.86
CA TYR A 78 -8.84 9.88 12.44
C TYR A 78 -7.83 8.88 11.90
N SER A 79 -7.24 8.07 12.79
CA SER A 79 -6.28 7.01 12.48
C SER A 79 -6.89 5.65 12.76
N PHE A 80 -7.04 4.79 11.75
CA PHE A 80 -7.58 3.43 11.86
C PHE A 80 -6.46 2.40 11.78
N ILE A 81 -6.34 1.55 12.81
CA ILE A 81 -5.25 0.58 12.96
C ILE A 81 -5.74 -0.82 12.67
N PHE A 82 -5.20 -1.43 11.62
CA PHE A 82 -5.41 -2.83 11.28
C PHE A 82 -4.41 -3.74 11.99
N LYS A 83 -4.88 -4.90 12.45
CA LYS A 83 -4.00 -5.93 13.02
C LYS A 83 -2.91 -6.36 12.04
N LYS A 84 -1.68 -6.54 12.53
CA LYS A 84 -0.54 -6.93 11.69
C LYS A 84 -0.72 -8.24 10.89
N THR A 85 -1.60 -9.12 11.35
CA THR A 85 -1.93 -10.40 10.70
C THR A 85 -3.07 -10.30 9.67
N THR A 86 -3.61 -9.10 9.43
CA THR A 86 -4.74 -8.93 8.49
C THR A 86 -4.38 -9.43 7.09
N GLN A 87 -5.33 -10.17 6.51
CA GLN A 87 -5.37 -10.56 5.10
C GLN A 87 -6.50 -9.83 4.36
N PHE A 88 -7.06 -8.77 4.97
CA PHE A 88 -8.14 -7.98 4.40
C PHE A 88 -7.74 -7.50 3.00
N TYR A 89 -8.52 -7.90 2.00
CA TYR A 89 -8.24 -7.69 0.57
C TYR A 89 -6.82 -8.07 0.10
N GLU A 90 -6.24 -9.11 0.70
CA GLU A 90 -4.86 -9.54 0.45
C GLU A 90 -3.84 -8.41 0.64
N ARG A 91 -4.14 -7.46 1.54
CA ARG A 91 -3.31 -6.29 1.83
C ARG A 91 -3.08 -5.37 0.63
N ARG A 92 -3.96 -5.37 -0.38
CA ARG A 92 -3.88 -4.45 -1.53
C ARG A 92 -4.03 -2.99 -1.09
N VAL A 93 -3.03 -2.18 -1.40
CA VAL A 93 -2.87 -0.80 -0.91
C VAL A 93 -4.07 0.08 -1.28
N SER A 94 -4.37 0.19 -2.58
CA SER A 94 -5.48 1.00 -3.11
C SER A 94 -6.83 0.56 -2.54
N LYS A 95 -7.07 -0.76 -2.51
CA LYS A 95 -8.35 -1.32 -2.04
C LYS A 95 -8.61 -1.06 -0.55
N ILE A 96 -7.61 -1.24 0.31
CA ILE A 96 -7.75 -0.93 1.74
C ILE A 96 -7.96 0.57 1.92
N GLY A 97 -7.11 1.41 1.32
CA GLY A 97 -7.19 2.86 1.48
C GLY A 97 -8.54 3.42 1.04
N SER A 98 -9.00 3.05 -0.16
CA SER A 98 -10.20 3.61 -0.78
C SER A 98 -11.49 3.16 -0.11
N ILE A 99 -11.59 1.90 0.34
CA ILE A 99 -12.78 1.40 1.05
C ILE A 99 -12.95 2.07 2.40
N ILE A 100 -11.85 2.17 3.16
CA ILE A 100 -11.88 2.81 4.48
C ILE A 100 -12.22 4.29 4.36
N PHE A 101 -11.69 4.92 3.32
CA PHE A 101 -11.96 6.31 3.01
C PHE A 101 -13.40 6.54 2.55
N SER A 102 -13.88 5.76 1.57
CA SER A 102 -15.25 5.82 1.06
C SER A 102 -16.29 5.64 2.16
N TYR A 103 -16.14 4.60 2.98
CA TYR A 103 -17.09 4.31 4.05
C TYR A 103 -17.13 5.43 5.08
N PHE A 104 -15.97 5.98 5.47
CA PHE A 104 -15.93 7.08 6.43
C PHE A 104 -16.63 8.34 5.89
N SER A 105 -16.38 8.70 4.62
CA SER A 105 -17.03 9.85 3.98
C SER A 105 -18.54 9.68 3.86
N SER A 106 -19.00 8.49 3.43
CA SER A 106 -20.44 8.18 3.37
C SER A 106 -21.09 8.22 4.76
N ALA A 107 -20.42 7.66 5.78
CA ALA A 107 -20.89 7.69 7.15
C ALA A 107 -21.03 9.13 7.66
N TYR A 108 -20.09 10.02 7.31
CA TYR A 108 -20.12 11.42 7.69
C TYR A 108 -21.34 12.14 7.08
N GLY A 109 -21.60 11.95 5.78
CA GLY A 109 -22.76 12.52 5.11
C GLY A 109 -24.08 12.01 5.69
N MET A 110 -24.21 10.69 5.89
CA MET A 110 -25.43 10.08 6.44
C MET A 110 -25.74 10.54 7.87
N LYS A 111 -24.69 10.83 8.66
CA LYS A 111 -24.83 11.20 10.08
C LYS A 111 -24.88 12.69 10.32
N TRP A 112 -24.62 13.53 9.31
CA TRP A 112 -24.58 14.98 9.49
C TRP A 112 -25.81 15.53 10.20
N GLY A 113 -27.02 15.19 9.72
CA GLY A 113 -28.28 15.67 10.30
C GLY A 113 -28.57 15.19 11.73
N GLU A 114 -27.92 14.11 12.19
CA GLU A 114 -28.01 13.63 13.59
C GLU A 114 -27.30 14.60 14.55
N PHE A 115 -26.19 15.21 14.10
CA PHE A 115 -25.34 16.07 14.93
C PHE A 115 -25.52 17.57 14.65
N PHE A 116 -25.97 17.92 13.45
CA PHE A 116 -26.25 19.29 13.01
C PHE A 116 -27.68 19.39 12.44
N PRO A 117 -28.73 19.15 13.25
CA PRO A 117 -30.12 19.21 12.78
C PRO A 117 -30.55 20.61 12.31
N ASP A 118 -29.84 21.63 12.79
CA ASP A 118 -30.06 23.05 12.52
C ASP A 118 -29.23 23.59 11.34
N LYS A 119 -28.28 22.80 10.81
CA LYS A 119 -27.39 23.26 9.75
C LYS A 119 -27.45 22.35 8.53
N GLU A 120 -27.76 22.93 7.39
CA GLU A 120 -27.58 22.26 6.11
C GLU A 120 -26.09 22.13 5.79
N LEU A 121 -25.70 21.01 5.18
CA LEU A 121 -24.34 20.80 4.71
C LEU A 121 -24.13 21.53 3.38
N ARG A 122 -23.64 22.77 3.45
CA ARG A 122 -23.47 23.67 2.29
C ARG A 122 -22.31 23.28 1.39
N ILE A 123 -21.21 22.81 1.99
CA ILE A 123 -20.01 22.38 1.26
C ILE A 123 -19.69 20.93 1.63
N ILE A 124 -19.41 20.11 0.61
CA ILE A 124 -18.97 18.72 0.82
C ILE A 124 -17.54 18.71 1.36
N PRO A 125 -17.28 18.07 2.52
CA PRO A 125 -15.93 17.96 3.06
C PRO A 125 -15.04 17.15 2.12
N SER A 126 -13.90 17.73 1.73
CA SER A 126 -12.87 17.02 0.98
C SER A 126 -11.95 16.33 1.96
N PHE A 127 -12.02 15.01 2.06
CA PHE A 127 -11.11 14.26 2.89
C PHE A 127 -9.79 13.97 2.15
N VAL A 128 -8.77 13.52 2.89
CA VAL A 128 -7.51 12.99 2.38
C VAL A 128 -7.15 11.76 3.19
N VAL A 129 -6.56 10.75 2.54
CA VAL A 129 -6.06 9.56 3.23
C VAL A 129 -4.54 9.47 3.18
N ARG A 130 -3.95 8.87 4.21
CA ARG A 130 -2.56 8.39 4.26
C ARG A 130 -2.54 6.98 4.79
N THR A 131 -1.81 6.09 4.14
CA THR A 131 -1.59 4.73 4.62
C THR A 131 -0.13 4.59 5.06
N ILE A 132 0.08 4.13 6.29
CA ILE A 132 1.39 4.08 6.94
C ILE A 132 1.58 2.68 7.53
N LEU A 133 2.77 2.11 7.39
CA LEU A 133 3.12 0.81 7.94
C LEU A 133 4.02 0.95 9.17
N TYR A 134 3.70 0.21 10.22
CA TYR A 134 4.52 0.12 11.43
C TYR A 134 4.96 -1.33 11.65
N PRO A 135 6.28 -1.62 11.64
CA PRO A 135 6.76 -3.00 11.63
C PRO A 135 6.65 -3.70 12.98
N SER A 136 6.55 -2.98 14.10
CA SER A 136 6.57 -3.56 15.44
C SER A 136 5.49 -2.99 16.36
N ASN A 137 5.23 -3.69 17.46
CA ASN A 137 4.33 -3.22 18.52
C ASN A 137 4.87 -1.96 19.21
N LYS A 138 6.19 -1.76 19.24
CA LYS A 138 6.82 -0.56 19.79
C LYS A 138 6.51 0.64 18.90
N THR A 139 6.78 0.53 17.59
CA THR A 139 6.64 1.68 16.69
C THR A 139 5.18 2.14 16.53
N ILE A 140 4.20 1.23 16.61
CA ILE A 140 2.78 1.61 16.63
C ILE A 140 2.35 2.28 17.95
N ARG A 141 2.93 1.87 19.09
CA ARG A 141 2.70 2.53 20.38
C ARG A 141 3.30 3.93 20.40
N ASP A 142 4.52 4.09 19.90
CA ASP A 142 5.18 5.39 19.78
C ASP A 142 4.37 6.34 18.89
N PHE A 143 3.81 5.84 17.78
CA PHE A 143 2.89 6.61 16.94
C PHE A 143 1.64 7.07 17.71
N LEU A 144 0.98 6.18 18.46
CA LEU A 144 -0.20 6.52 19.27
C LEU A 144 0.14 7.52 20.38
N ALA A 145 1.31 7.38 21.01
CA ALA A 145 1.83 8.30 22.01
C ALA A 145 2.00 9.70 21.42
N TRP A 146 2.66 9.77 20.27
CA TRP A 146 2.86 11.01 19.54
C TRP A 146 1.53 11.66 19.18
N ARG A 147 0.55 10.92 18.65
CA ARG A 147 -0.80 11.46 18.36
C ARG A 147 -1.49 12.02 19.61
N HIS A 148 -1.31 11.39 20.76
CA HIS A 148 -1.90 11.83 22.02
C HIS A 148 -1.27 13.12 22.53
N VAL A 149 0.07 13.21 22.51
CA VAL A 149 0.80 14.43 22.89
C VAL A 149 0.51 15.57 21.91
N ASP A 150 0.47 15.29 20.61
CA ASP A 150 0.16 16.27 19.57
C ASP A 150 -1.26 16.85 19.74
N CYS A 151 -2.24 16.01 20.08
CA CYS A 151 -3.59 16.46 20.44
C CYS A 151 -3.56 17.47 21.60
N HIS A 152 -2.86 17.11 22.68
CA HIS A 152 -2.76 17.96 23.86
C HIS A 152 -2.15 19.33 23.52
N ILE A 153 -0.99 19.33 22.85
CA ILE A 153 -0.24 20.54 22.49
C ILE A 153 -1.03 21.41 21.51
N ASN A 154 -1.62 20.83 20.47
CA ASN A 154 -2.37 21.58 19.46
C ASN A 154 -3.65 22.18 20.05
N ASN A 155 -4.35 21.45 20.92
CA ASN A 155 -5.54 21.98 21.57
C ASN A 155 -5.21 23.12 22.55
N GLN A 156 -4.10 23.03 23.30
CA GLN A 156 -3.65 24.14 24.14
C GLN A 156 -3.33 25.39 23.30
N TYR A 157 -2.60 25.21 22.20
CA TYR A 157 -2.26 26.29 21.28
C TYR A 157 -3.53 26.94 20.69
N ASN A 158 -4.47 26.14 20.17
CA ASN A 158 -5.71 26.63 19.58
C ASN A 158 -6.59 27.36 20.60
N THR A 159 -6.72 26.81 21.82
CA THR A 159 -7.48 27.44 22.90
C THR A 159 -6.91 28.79 23.26
N PHE A 160 -5.58 28.89 23.42
CA PHE A 160 -4.95 30.16 23.74
C PHE A 160 -5.07 31.16 22.59
N TRP A 161 -4.86 30.71 21.35
CA TRP A 161 -4.95 31.54 20.16
C TRP A 161 -6.34 32.18 20.00
N MET A 162 -7.40 31.43 20.31
CA MET A 162 -8.76 31.96 20.30
C MET A 162 -8.98 33.07 21.35
N LEU A 163 -8.35 32.98 22.53
CA LEU A 163 -8.40 34.03 23.55
C LEU A 163 -7.63 35.29 23.11
N VAL A 164 -6.50 35.13 22.42
CA VAL A 164 -5.73 36.26 21.86
C VAL A 164 -6.55 36.99 20.79
N LYS A 165 -7.19 36.24 19.89
CA LYS A 165 -8.02 36.77 18.80
C LYS A 165 -9.23 37.53 19.35
N SER A 166 -9.93 36.98 20.35
CA SER A 166 -11.11 37.64 20.95
C SER A 166 -10.76 38.93 21.71
N ARG A 167 -9.53 39.05 22.22
CA ARG A 167 -9.03 40.24 22.94
C ARG A 167 -8.25 41.24 22.07
N LYS A 168 -8.19 41.03 20.74
CA LYS A 168 -7.45 41.86 19.77
C LYS A 168 -5.96 42.07 20.12
N ILE A 169 -5.31 41.05 20.70
CA ILE A 169 -3.89 41.12 21.06
C ILE A 169 -3.02 40.92 19.81
N LYS A 170 -1.88 41.63 19.73
CA LYS A 170 -0.97 41.72 18.54
C LYS A 170 -0.40 40.37 18.08
N GLN A 171 0.00 40.31 16.80
CA GLN A 171 0.71 39.20 16.13
C GLN A 171 1.91 38.63 16.92
N GLU A 172 2.60 39.47 17.70
CA GLU A 172 3.73 39.07 18.56
C GLU A 172 3.39 37.96 19.58
N ALA A 173 2.12 37.84 19.98
CA ALA A 173 1.66 36.74 20.83
C ALA A 173 1.71 35.38 20.13
N GLN A 174 1.54 35.34 18.80
CA GLN A 174 1.59 34.12 18.00
C GLN A 174 3.00 33.53 17.97
N ASP A 175 4.00 34.38 17.72
CA ASP A 175 5.39 33.96 17.60
C ASP A 175 5.97 33.53 18.94
N LYS A 176 5.58 34.20 20.04
CA LYS A 176 5.90 33.73 21.40
C LYS A 176 5.28 32.37 21.70
N LEU A 177 4.03 32.11 21.29
CA LEU A 177 3.39 30.82 21.58
C LEU A 177 4.02 29.63 20.88
N LYS A 178 4.52 29.82 19.65
CA LYS A 178 5.15 28.75 18.87
C LYS A 178 6.38 28.18 19.58
N SER A 179 7.10 28.98 20.35
CA SER A 179 8.31 28.56 21.07
C SER A 179 8.05 28.10 22.52
N THR A 180 6.81 28.15 23.02
CA THR A 180 6.48 27.76 24.40
C THR A 180 6.25 26.27 24.58
N GLN A 181 6.66 25.74 25.73
CA GLN A 181 6.38 24.36 26.13
C GLN A 181 4.93 24.18 26.61
N ALA A 182 4.45 22.94 26.70
CA ALA A 182 3.06 22.63 27.08
C ALA A 182 2.70 23.14 28.49
N GLN A 183 3.65 23.09 29.45
CA GLN A 183 3.45 23.62 30.80
C GLN A 183 3.25 25.14 30.80
N GLU A 184 4.09 25.86 30.07
CA GLU A 184 3.99 27.32 29.91
C GLU A 184 2.67 27.72 29.26
N LYS A 185 2.21 26.98 28.23
CA LYS A 185 0.90 27.20 27.60
C LYS A 185 -0.25 27.00 28.59
N ASN A 186 -0.15 26.00 29.47
CA ASN A 186 -1.15 25.76 30.50
C ASN A 186 -1.21 26.90 31.53
N GLU A 187 -0.05 27.38 32.00
CA GLU A 187 0.02 28.55 32.88
C GLU A 187 -0.54 29.81 32.22
N LEU A 188 -0.24 30.01 30.93
CA LEU A 188 -0.77 31.12 30.15
C LEU A 188 -2.29 31.05 30.04
N LEU A 189 -2.87 29.87 29.77
CA LEU A 189 -4.32 29.66 29.77
C LEU A 189 -4.93 29.94 31.15
N PHE A 190 -4.30 29.44 32.22
CA PHE A 190 -4.77 29.65 33.59
C PHE A 190 -4.78 31.14 33.97
N LYS A 191 -3.74 31.90 33.59
CA LYS A 191 -3.69 33.36 33.73
C LYS A 191 -4.82 34.09 32.99
N GLN A 192 -5.40 33.46 31.96
CA GLN A 192 -6.56 33.98 31.22
C GLN A 192 -7.90 33.44 31.77
N ASN A 193 -7.93 32.86 32.97
CA ASN A 193 -9.08 32.20 33.61
C ASN A 193 -9.60 30.97 32.85
N VAL A 194 -8.77 30.29 32.07
CA VAL A 194 -9.10 29.02 31.43
C VAL A 194 -8.34 27.89 32.11
N ASN A 195 -9.05 27.06 32.87
CA ASN A 195 -8.48 25.83 33.42
C ASN A 195 -8.54 24.72 32.38
N TYR A 196 -7.44 24.51 31.65
CA TYR A 196 -7.35 23.50 30.61
C TYR A 196 -7.77 22.12 31.15
N SER A 197 -7.32 21.71 32.34
CA SER A 197 -7.64 20.40 32.92
C SER A 197 -9.14 20.13 33.12
N MET A 198 -9.98 21.17 33.14
CA MET A 198 -11.43 21.07 33.26
C MET A 198 -12.16 21.01 31.91
N LEU A 199 -11.46 21.22 30.78
CA LEU A 199 -12.06 21.05 29.45
C LEU A 199 -12.47 19.58 29.23
N PRO A 200 -13.52 19.32 28.43
CA PRO A 200 -13.93 17.97 28.03
C PRO A 200 -12.75 17.11 27.59
N ALA A 201 -12.72 15.86 28.06
CA ALA A 201 -11.59 14.96 27.81
C ALA A 201 -11.33 14.75 26.31
N MET A 202 -12.39 14.68 25.49
CA MET A 202 -12.30 14.56 24.04
C MET A 202 -11.52 15.70 23.36
N PHE A 203 -11.51 16.91 23.93
CA PHE A 203 -10.73 18.04 23.39
C PHE A 203 -9.24 17.90 23.74
N ARG A 204 -8.93 17.30 24.89
CA ARG A 204 -7.57 17.27 25.45
C ARG A 204 -6.79 16.01 25.14
N LYS A 205 -7.51 14.90 25.00
CA LYS A 205 -6.99 13.54 24.93
C LYS A 205 -7.35 12.83 23.63
N GLY A 206 -8.16 13.47 22.78
CA GLY A 206 -8.74 12.86 21.59
C GLY A 206 -9.78 11.79 21.93
N SER A 207 -10.08 10.96 20.94
CA SER A 207 -11.09 9.90 21.03
C SER A 207 -10.47 8.56 20.64
N CYS A 208 -10.48 7.60 21.56
CA CYS A 208 -10.12 6.21 21.28
C CYS A 208 -11.38 5.42 20.97
N VAL A 209 -11.39 4.69 19.85
CA VAL A 209 -12.44 3.70 19.58
C VAL A 209 -11.80 2.34 19.42
N PHE A 210 -12.23 1.36 20.22
CA PHE A 210 -11.64 0.02 20.25
C PHE A 210 -12.68 -1.05 20.60
N ARG A 211 -12.28 -2.30 20.48
CA ARG A 211 -13.11 -3.46 20.84
C ARG A 211 -12.72 -3.96 22.22
N GLU A 212 -13.70 -4.11 23.10
CA GLU A 212 -13.54 -4.75 24.39
C GLU A 212 -14.41 -6.00 24.47
N LYS A 213 -13.91 -7.04 25.11
CA LYS A 213 -14.68 -8.25 25.37
C LYS A 213 -15.59 -8.02 26.57
N VAL A 214 -16.89 -8.06 26.34
CA VAL A 214 -17.91 -7.89 27.39
C VAL A 214 -18.68 -9.20 27.54
N GLU A 215 -18.97 -9.59 28.78
CA GLU A 215 -19.87 -10.69 29.08
C GLU A 215 -21.31 -10.23 28.91
N GLU A 216 -22.05 -10.87 28.00
CA GLU A 216 -23.48 -10.65 27.79
C GLU A 216 -24.26 -11.88 28.26
N ILE A 217 -25.31 -11.67 29.07
CA ILE A 217 -26.22 -12.75 29.48
C ILE A 217 -27.14 -13.06 28.29
N VAL A 218 -27.00 -14.25 27.70
CA VAL A 218 -27.77 -14.65 26.51
C VAL A 218 -29.11 -15.27 26.89
N LYS A 219 -29.12 -16.04 27.98
CA LYS A 219 -30.31 -16.68 28.55
C LYS A 219 -30.05 -17.07 29.99
N TYR A 220 -31.10 -17.39 30.73
CA TYR A 220 -30.98 -18.06 32.03
C TYR A 220 -31.24 -19.56 31.85
N LYS A 221 -30.53 -20.40 32.59
CA LYS A 221 -30.84 -21.83 32.74
C LYS A 221 -32.12 -21.99 33.57
N GLU A 222 -32.72 -23.18 33.57
CA GLU A 222 -33.93 -23.50 34.36
C GLU A 222 -33.73 -23.35 35.87
N ASP A 223 -32.48 -23.42 36.35
CA ASP A 223 -32.08 -23.18 37.75
C ASP A 223 -31.86 -21.69 38.08
N GLY A 224 -32.08 -20.79 37.12
CA GLY A 224 -31.89 -19.35 37.29
C GLY A 224 -30.47 -18.85 37.06
N GLU A 225 -29.50 -19.70 36.70
CA GLU A 225 -28.15 -19.23 36.40
C GLU A 225 -28.03 -18.55 35.02
N PRO A 226 -27.33 -17.40 34.93
CA PRO A 226 -27.11 -16.73 33.66
C PRO A 226 -26.09 -17.47 32.79
N VAL A 227 -26.50 -17.84 31.58
CA VAL A 227 -25.61 -18.29 30.51
C VAL A 227 -25.00 -17.07 29.84
N LYS A 228 -23.73 -16.80 30.18
CA LYS A 228 -22.97 -15.68 29.65
C LYS A 228 -22.21 -16.07 28.38
N ARG A 229 -22.11 -15.13 27.45
CA ARG A 229 -21.26 -15.24 26.25
C ARG A 229 -20.38 -14.00 26.15
N LEU A 230 -19.10 -14.20 25.90
CA LEU A 230 -18.19 -13.11 25.55
C LEU A 230 -18.49 -12.61 24.14
N ARG A 231 -18.77 -11.32 24.00
CA ARG A 231 -18.89 -10.63 22.72
C ARG A 231 -17.98 -9.41 22.66
N ASP A 232 -17.50 -9.09 21.46
CA ASP A 232 -16.76 -7.86 21.22
C ASP A 232 -17.74 -6.70 21.14
N LYS A 233 -17.67 -5.78 22.10
CA LYS A 233 -18.39 -4.50 22.08
C LYS A 233 -17.43 -3.42 21.60
N VAL A 234 -17.84 -2.61 20.63
CA VAL A 234 -17.08 -1.42 20.23
C VAL A 234 -17.38 -0.30 21.22
N ILE A 235 -16.34 0.28 21.81
CA ILE A 235 -16.41 1.30 22.85
C ILE A 235 -15.66 2.55 22.37
N ILE A 236 -16.19 3.72 22.71
CA ILE A 236 -15.50 5.00 22.62
C ILE A 236 -15.06 5.38 24.03
N ASP A 237 -13.79 5.72 24.19
CA ASP A 237 -13.23 6.22 25.44
C ASP A 237 -12.36 7.44 25.17
N HIS A 238 -12.32 8.36 26.14
CA HIS A 238 -11.49 9.56 26.14
C HIS A 238 -10.45 9.46 27.26
N CYS A 239 -9.90 8.26 27.44
CA CYS A 239 -8.91 7.96 28.47
C CYS A 239 -7.49 8.26 28.00
N ASP A 240 -6.57 8.34 28.96
CA ASP A 240 -5.15 8.22 28.64
C ASP A 240 -4.96 6.84 28.03
N ILE A 241 -4.27 6.77 26.89
CA ILE A 241 -4.01 5.50 26.23
C ILE A 241 -3.18 4.66 27.21
N LYS A 242 -3.82 3.74 27.94
CA LYS A 242 -3.23 2.96 29.06
C LYS A 242 -1.99 2.14 28.65
N MET A 243 -1.68 2.07 27.36
CA MET A 243 -0.43 1.52 26.82
C MET A 243 0.79 2.46 26.96
N LEU A 244 0.64 3.70 27.44
CA LEU A 244 1.63 4.77 27.40
C LEU A 244 2.29 5.11 28.74
N ASN A 245 2.57 4.13 29.62
CA ASN A 245 3.36 4.40 30.82
C ASN A 245 4.84 4.62 30.46
N ARG A 246 5.19 5.85 30.05
CA ARG A 246 6.51 6.50 30.20
C ARG A 246 6.43 7.96 29.78
N GLU A 247 7.19 8.81 30.48
CA GLU A 247 7.39 10.21 30.12
C GLU A 247 8.17 10.30 28.80
N TYR A 248 7.67 11.08 27.83
CA TYR A 248 8.30 11.24 26.52
C TYR A 248 8.61 12.71 26.25
N GLU A 249 9.90 12.99 26.04
CA GLU A 249 10.38 14.23 25.43
C GLU A 249 10.17 14.19 23.91
N SER A 250 10.03 15.37 23.31
CA SER A 250 9.69 15.61 21.91
C SER A 250 10.63 14.90 20.92
N PHE A 251 10.10 13.93 20.18
CA PHE A 251 10.76 13.35 19.00
C PHE A 251 10.23 14.02 17.72
N GLU A 252 11.10 14.68 16.97
CA GLU A 252 10.84 15.07 15.59
C GLU A 252 10.93 13.81 14.69
N MET A 253 9.79 13.32 14.20
CA MET A 253 9.76 12.30 13.14
C MET A 253 9.22 12.88 11.84
N GLU A 254 10.11 13.52 11.07
CA GLU A 254 9.84 14.04 9.72
C GLU A 254 10.02 12.97 8.61
N TYR A 255 9.76 11.69 8.90
CA TYR A 255 10.13 10.58 7.99
C TYR A 255 9.03 10.06 7.05
N VAL A 256 7.85 10.70 6.99
CA VAL A 256 6.70 10.16 6.23
C VAL A 256 6.32 11.02 4.99
N LYS A 257 7.21 11.88 4.51
CA LYS A 257 6.95 12.71 3.31
C LYS A 257 7.46 12.18 1.95
N PRO A 258 8.41 11.23 1.81
CA PRO A 258 8.96 10.93 0.48
C PRO A 258 8.48 9.58 -0.07
N PHE A 259 7.21 9.50 -0.47
CA PHE A 259 6.71 8.38 -1.31
C PHE A 259 5.74 8.89 -2.38
N GLU A 260 5.86 10.16 -2.76
CA GLU A 260 5.08 10.74 -3.83
C GLU A 260 5.74 10.39 -5.17
N ILE A 261 5.14 9.44 -5.89
CA ILE A 261 5.57 9.06 -7.23
C ILE A 261 4.96 10.05 -8.22
N GLU A 262 5.81 10.81 -8.89
CA GLU A 262 5.42 11.73 -9.96
C GLU A 262 5.42 10.93 -11.29
N HIS A 263 4.24 10.59 -11.80
CA HIS A 263 4.12 9.98 -13.13
C HIS A 263 3.90 11.10 -14.16
N LYS A 264 4.98 11.51 -14.85
CA LYS A 264 4.85 12.41 -16.02
C LYS A 264 4.83 11.57 -17.30
N SER A 265 3.86 11.90 -18.18
CA SER A 265 3.62 11.34 -19.52
C SER A 265 2.86 9.99 -19.60
N THR A 266 1.75 9.84 -18.86
CA THR A 266 0.77 8.75 -19.09
C THR A 266 -0.66 9.24 -18.89
N TRP A 267 -1.62 8.57 -19.54
CA TRP A 267 -3.03 8.68 -19.23
C TRP A 267 -3.32 8.01 -17.89
N ILE A 268 -4.07 8.66 -17.01
CA ILE A 268 -4.46 8.07 -15.73
C ILE A 268 -5.95 7.75 -15.81
N VAL A 269 -6.34 6.55 -15.40
CA VAL A 269 -7.73 6.15 -15.20
C VAL A 269 -7.94 5.81 -13.73
N VAL A 270 -8.88 6.49 -13.08
CA VAL A 270 -9.37 6.09 -11.76
C VAL A 270 -10.64 5.29 -11.94
N ARG A 271 -10.57 4.00 -11.63
CA ARG A 271 -11.74 3.11 -11.54
C ARG A 271 -12.34 3.20 -10.13
N LEU A 272 -13.66 3.24 -10.10
CA LEU A 272 -14.54 3.17 -8.94
C LEU A 272 -15.44 1.95 -9.08
N ASP A 273 -15.61 1.21 -7.98
CA ASP A 273 -16.33 -0.07 -7.97
C ASP A 273 -17.16 -0.21 -6.67
N GLY A 274 -18.43 -0.58 -6.78
CA GLY A 274 -19.34 -0.72 -5.65
C GLY A 274 -19.01 -1.91 -4.74
N ARG A 275 -18.64 -1.65 -3.48
CA ARG A 275 -18.36 -2.72 -2.51
C ARG A 275 -19.65 -3.41 -2.07
N HIS A 276 -19.74 -4.72 -2.35
CA HIS A 276 -20.88 -5.57 -1.99
C HIS A 276 -22.21 -5.05 -2.54
N PHE A 277 -22.21 -4.42 -3.71
CA PHE A 277 -23.39 -3.79 -4.28
C PHE A 277 -24.52 -4.78 -4.60
N HIS A 278 -24.21 -6.06 -4.82
CA HIS A 278 -25.23 -7.12 -4.86
C HIS A 278 -26.07 -7.17 -3.57
N LYS A 279 -25.44 -7.10 -2.40
CA LYS A 279 -26.15 -7.08 -1.11
C LYS A 279 -26.89 -5.75 -0.91
N PHE A 280 -26.23 -4.63 -1.24
CA PHE A 280 -26.82 -3.30 -1.16
C PHE A 280 -28.10 -3.17 -2.01
N SER A 281 -28.03 -3.62 -3.27
CA SER A 281 -29.17 -3.61 -4.19
C SER A 281 -30.32 -4.51 -3.71
N LYS A 282 -30.03 -5.64 -3.06
CA LYS A 282 -31.05 -6.50 -2.45
C LYS A 282 -31.71 -5.85 -1.25
N GLU A 283 -30.93 -5.22 -0.37
CA GLU A 283 -31.41 -4.55 0.85
C GLU A 283 -32.32 -3.35 0.55
N HIS A 284 -32.06 -2.66 -0.55
CA HIS A 284 -32.84 -1.51 -1.02
C HIS A 284 -33.83 -1.85 -2.15
N GLU A 285 -33.99 -3.14 -2.45
CA GLU A 285 -34.98 -3.65 -3.40
C GLU A 285 -34.88 -2.98 -4.78
N PHE A 286 -33.67 -2.98 -5.36
CA PHE A 286 -33.45 -2.47 -6.70
C PHE A 286 -34.04 -3.41 -7.74
N ASP A 287 -34.59 -2.83 -8.80
CA ASP A 287 -35.12 -3.58 -9.93
C ASP A 287 -34.01 -4.41 -10.62
N LYS A 288 -34.38 -5.62 -11.05
CA LYS A 288 -33.50 -6.53 -11.79
C LYS A 288 -34.01 -6.73 -13.22
N PRO A 289 -33.13 -6.77 -14.25
CA PRO A 289 -31.66 -6.73 -14.15
C PRO A 289 -31.07 -5.34 -13.86
N ASN A 290 -31.79 -4.26 -14.20
CA ASN A 290 -31.34 -2.88 -14.06
C ASN A 290 -32.40 -2.05 -13.34
N ASP A 291 -31.96 -1.20 -12.41
CA ASP A 291 -32.77 -0.15 -11.80
C ASP A 291 -32.32 1.19 -12.37
N GLU A 292 -33.19 1.82 -13.15
CA GLU A 292 -32.89 3.07 -13.85
C GLU A 292 -32.57 4.20 -12.86
N ARG A 293 -33.24 4.25 -11.70
CA ARG A 293 -32.99 5.25 -10.66
C ARG A 293 -31.60 5.09 -10.07
N ALA A 294 -31.19 3.85 -9.81
CA ALA A 294 -29.85 3.55 -9.29
C ALA A 294 -28.75 3.97 -10.28
N LEU A 295 -28.95 3.67 -11.57
CA LEU A 295 -28.00 4.06 -12.63
C LEU A 295 -27.97 5.58 -12.80
N ASN A 296 -29.11 6.26 -12.77
CA ASN A 296 -29.17 7.72 -12.86
C ASN A 296 -28.55 8.42 -11.63
N LEU A 297 -28.68 7.84 -10.43
CA LEU A 297 -27.95 8.31 -9.25
C LEU A 297 -26.43 8.20 -9.46
N MET A 298 -25.94 7.07 -9.97
CA MET A 298 -24.51 6.90 -10.30
C MET A 298 -24.05 7.90 -11.38
N ASN A 299 -24.87 8.13 -12.42
CA ASN A 299 -24.64 9.11 -13.47
C ASN A 299 -24.54 10.54 -12.90
N ALA A 300 -25.45 10.92 -11.99
CA ALA A 300 -25.46 12.22 -11.35
C ALA A 300 -24.24 12.42 -10.43
N CYS A 301 -23.78 11.37 -9.75
CA CYS A 301 -22.54 11.41 -8.97
C CYS A 301 -21.31 11.62 -9.86
N ALA A 302 -21.29 10.97 -11.02
CA ALA A 302 -20.20 11.13 -11.98
C ALA A 302 -20.17 12.51 -12.63
N ALA A 303 -21.33 13.07 -12.98
CA ALA A 303 -21.44 14.43 -13.48
C ALA A 303 -20.93 15.45 -12.44
N ALA A 304 -21.38 15.34 -11.19
CA ALA A 304 -20.89 16.21 -10.11
C ALA A 304 -19.38 16.07 -9.87
N THR A 305 -18.84 14.84 -10.01
CA THR A 305 -17.40 14.59 -9.91
C THR A 305 -16.64 15.28 -11.05
N LEU A 306 -17.14 15.16 -12.28
CA LEU A 306 -16.56 15.82 -13.44
C LEU A 306 -16.60 17.33 -13.23
N GLU A 307 -17.74 17.92 -12.86
CA GLU A 307 -17.89 19.35 -12.53
C GLU A 307 -16.87 19.85 -11.49
N LYS A 308 -16.66 19.05 -10.43
CA LYS A 308 -15.73 19.40 -9.34
C LYS A 308 -14.27 19.38 -9.78
N PHE A 309 -13.88 18.47 -10.67
CA PHE A 309 -12.49 18.25 -11.06
C PHE A 309 -12.28 18.54 -12.56
N PRO A 310 -11.78 19.74 -12.92
CA PRO A 310 -11.63 20.16 -14.31
C PRO A 310 -10.68 19.27 -15.13
N ASP A 311 -9.70 18.64 -14.48
CA ASP A 311 -8.71 17.79 -15.14
C ASP A 311 -9.26 16.43 -15.60
N ILE A 312 -10.47 16.05 -15.16
CA ILE A 312 -11.17 14.87 -15.67
C ILE A 312 -11.71 15.18 -17.06
N VAL A 313 -11.17 14.53 -18.09
CA VAL A 313 -11.60 14.79 -19.47
C VAL A 313 -12.78 13.93 -19.90
N PHE A 314 -12.91 12.72 -19.33
CA PHE A 314 -13.94 11.76 -19.70
C PHE A 314 -14.23 10.81 -18.55
N SER A 315 -15.47 10.35 -18.46
CA SER A 315 -15.86 9.32 -17.53
C SER A 315 -16.81 8.30 -18.16
N TYR A 316 -16.62 7.03 -17.84
CA TYR A 316 -17.45 5.92 -18.30
C TYR A 316 -18.00 5.11 -17.13
N GLY A 317 -19.32 4.92 -17.09
CA GLY A 317 -20.04 4.16 -16.08
C GLY A 317 -20.78 2.96 -16.65
N ALA A 318 -20.78 1.86 -15.90
CA ALA A 318 -21.57 0.67 -16.20
C ALA A 318 -21.89 -0.08 -14.90
N SER A 319 -23.18 -0.36 -14.65
CA SER A 319 -23.66 -1.00 -13.42
C SER A 319 -23.26 -0.22 -12.16
N ASP A 320 -22.56 -0.85 -11.22
CA ASP A 320 -22.04 -0.27 -9.97
C ASP A 320 -20.61 0.30 -10.11
N GLU A 321 -20.12 0.48 -11.33
CA GLU A 321 -18.75 0.94 -11.59
C GLU A 321 -18.68 2.24 -12.40
N TYR A 322 -17.65 3.04 -12.12
CA TYR A 322 -17.30 4.26 -12.87
C TYR A 322 -15.80 4.38 -13.12
N ARG A 323 -15.40 5.10 -14.18
CA ARG A 323 -13.99 5.28 -14.57
C ARG A 323 -13.77 6.70 -15.01
N TYR A 324 -12.76 7.37 -14.45
CA TYR A 324 -12.43 8.76 -14.74
C TYR A 324 -11.07 8.84 -15.40
N SER A 325 -11.02 9.39 -16.61
CA SER A 325 -9.83 9.52 -17.44
C SER A 325 -9.23 10.92 -17.33
N TYR A 326 -7.90 10.99 -17.28
CA TYR A 326 -7.11 12.20 -17.10
C TYR A 326 -5.98 12.32 -18.12
N ILE A 327 -5.61 13.55 -18.45
CA ILE A 327 -4.38 13.90 -19.15
C ILE A 327 -3.57 14.83 -18.24
N HIS A 328 -2.29 14.54 -18.06
CA HIS A 328 -1.30 15.41 -17.39
C HIS A 328 -1.68 15.91 -15.99
N LEU A 329 -1.12 15.28 -14.95
CA LEU A 329 -1.06 15.90 -13.63
C LEU A 329 0.32 15.75 -13.01
N ILE A 330 0.92 16.91 -12.75
CA ILE A 330 2.22 17.07 -12.08
C ILE A 330 2.07 16.90 -10.54
N PHE A 331 0.85 16.90 -9.96
CA PHE A 331 0.75 17.18 -8.51
C PHE A 331 -0.24 16.40 -7.61
N TYR A 332 -0.89 15.30 -8.02
CA TYR A 332 -1.82 14.64 -7.09
C TYR A 332 -1.70 13.11 -7.00
N VAL A 333 -0.77 12.66 -6.15
CA VAL A 333 -0.55 11.25 -5.73
C VAL A 333 -1.76 10.62 -5.00
N LYS A 334 -2.89 11.33 -4.87
CA LYS A 334 -4.06 10.87 -4.11
C LYS A 334 -5.40 11.09 -4.81
N ILE A 335 -5.37 11.33 -6.12
CA ILE A 335 -6.57 11.65 -6.89
C ILE A 335 -7.64 10.55 -6.78
N GLU A 336 -7.21 9.27 -6.79
CA GLU A 336 -8.08 8.11 -6.53
C GLU A 336 -8.95 8.29 -5.30
N TYR A 337 -8.32 8.55 -4.15
CA TYR A 337 -9.04 8.67 -2.90
C TYR A 337 -10.02 9.83 -2.95
N ILE A 338 -9.56 11.01 -3.37
CA ILE A 338 -10.38 12.23 -3.43
C ILE A 338 -11.65 11.99 -4.27
N ILE A 339 -11.51 11.41 -5.47
CA ILE A 339 -12.64 11.05 -6.33
C ILE A 339 -13.56 10.06 -5.61
N VAL A 340 -13.01 9.00 -5.02
CA VAL A 340 -13.78 7.98 -4.31
C VAL A 340 -14.61 8.60 -3.20
N SER A 341 -14.02 9.44 -2.34
CA SER A 341 -14.76 10.10 -1.27
C SER A 341 -15.82 11.03 -1.81
N PHE A 342 -15.47 11.90 -2.76
CA PHE A 342 -16.43 12.85 -3.31
C PHE A 342 -17.63 12.13 -3.94
N PHE A 343 -17.36 11.11 -4.76
CA PHE A 343 -18.40 10.28 -5.38
C PHE A 343 -19.28 9.60 -4.32
N SER A 344 -18.67 8.97 -3.32
CA SER A 344 -19.39 8.28 -2.23
C SER A 344 -20.29 9.24 -1.45
N PHE A 345 -19.79 10.45 -1.20
CA PHE A 345 -20.51 11.49 -0.48
C PHE A 345 -21.69 12.03 -1.30
N VAL A 346 -21.49 12.34 -2.58
CA VAL A 346 -22.55 12.79 -3.48
C VAL A 346 -23.63 11.72 -3.62
N TYR A 347 -23.25 10.44 -3.64
CA TYR A 347 -24.21 9.32 -3.68
C TYR A 347 -25.17 9.35 -2.49
N VAL A 348 -24.65 9.59 -1.28
CA VAL A 348 -25.47 9.73 -0.07
C VAL A 348 -26.37 10.97 -0.16
N MET A 349 -25.82 12.12 -0.55
CA MET A 349 -26.57 13.37 -0.60
C MET A 349 -27.71 13.33 -1.62
N LYS A 350 -27.45 12.76 -2.80
CA LYS A 350 -28.44 12.68 -3.88
C LYS A 350 -29.40 11.51 -3.74
N TRP A 351 -29.24 10.63 -2.76
CA TRP A 351 -30.08 9.44 -2.61
C TRP A 351 -31.57 9.76 -2.64
N ARG A 352 -32.01 10.77 -1.87
CA ARG A 352 -33.44 11.16 -1.78
C ARG A 352 -33.99 11.78 -3.07
N GLU A 353 -33.13 12.31 -3.94
CA GLU A 353 -33.54 12.81 -5.27
C GLU A 353 -34.00 11.67 -6.18
N PHE A 354 -33.35 10.51 -6.10
CA PHE A 354 -33.63 9.35 -6.95
C PHE A 354 -34.50 8.28 -6.27
N PHE A 355 -34.50 8.27 -4.94
CA PHE A 355 -35.27 7.34 -4.11
C PHE A 355 -36.00 8.11 -2.99
N PRO A 356 -37.00 8.96 -3.32
CA PRO A 356 -37.66 9.83 -2.33
C PRO A 356 -38.31 9.04 -1.19
N GLU A 357 -38.94 7.90 -1.53
CA GLU A 357 -39.69 7.05 -0.59
C GLU A 357 -38.85 5.98 0.10
N LYS A 358 -37.59 5.77 -0.30
CA LYS A 358 -36.73 4.75 0.32
C LYS A 358 -35.66 5.39 1.20
N GLU A 359 -35.55 4.91 2.42
CA GLU A 359 -34.43 5.29 3.28
C GLU A 359 -33.15 4.57 2.86
N LEU A 360 -32.01 5.26 2.96
CA LEU A 360 -30.69 4.67 2.78
C LEU A 360 -30.32 3.91 4.06
N ARG A 361 -30.53 2.59 4.07
CA ARG A 361 -30.42 1.73 5.28
C ARG A 361 -28.98 1.33 5.58
N SER A 362 -28.14 1.18 4.55
CA SER A 362 -26.73 0.84 4.70
C SER A 362 -25.80 1.85 4.04
N ILE A 363 -24.60 1.99 4.60
CA ILE A 363 -23.61 2.98 4.15
C ILE A 363 -23.01 2.50 2.81
N PRO A 364 -23.20 3.25 1.71
CA PRO A 364 -22.62 2.90 0.41
C PRO A 364 -21.10 3.06 0.47
N CYS A 365 -20.39 2.13 -0.17
CA CYS A 365 -18.95 2.09 -0.15
C CYS A 365 -18.43 1.71 -1.53
N PHE A 366 -17.38 2.39 -1.97
CA PHE A 366 -16.75 2.21 -3.27
C PHE A 366 -15.25 1.97 -3.09
N ASP A 367 -14.67 1.06 -3.87
CA ASP A 367 -13.23 0.91 -3.96
C ASP A 367 -12.66 1.58 -5.20
N GLY A 368 -11.54 2.26 -5.00
CA GLY A 368 -10.80 3.02 -5.99
C GLY A 368 -9.61 2.22 -6.51
N ARG A 369 -9.23 2.52 -7.75
CA ARG A 369 -7.95 2.10 -8.32
C ARG A 369 -7.46 3.06 -9.38
N THR A 370 -6.21 3.47 -9.27
CA THR A 370 -5.49 4.17 -10.32
C THR A 370 -4.81 3.20 -11.28
N ILE A 371 -4.98 3.40 -12.58
CA ILE A 371 -4.33 2.65 -13.65
C ILE A 371 -3.68 3.65 -14.61
N SER A 372 -2.45 3.39 -15.03
CA SER A 372 -1.72 4.23 -15.99
C SER A 372 -1.70 3.57 -17.35
N TYR A 373 -2.18 4.27 -18.38
CA TYR A 373 -2.14 3.87 -19.78
C TYR A 373 -1.14 4.72 -20.56
N PRO A 374 -0.27 4.13 -21.40
CA PRO A 374 0.84 4.87 -21.99
C PRO A 374 0.45 5.76 -23.18
N SER A 375 -0.71 5.55 -23.83
CA SER A 375 -1.12 6.32 -25.01
C SER A 375 -2.64 6.49 -25.09
N SER A 376 -3.07 7.47 -25.88
CA SER A 376 -4.48 7.73 -26.22
C SER A 376 -5.14 6.53 -26.93
N GLU A 377 -4.37 5.77 -27.71
CA GLU A 377 -4.83 4.53 -28.36
C GLU A 377 -5.17 3.44 -27.33
N ILE A 378 -4.29 3.22 -26.35
CA ILE A 378 -4.48 2.14 -25.35
C ILE A 378 -5.64 2.48 -24.40
N ILE A 379 -5.81 3.75 -24.02
CA ILE A 379 -6.99 4.15 -23.21
C ILE A 379 -8.29 3.99 -24.01
N ARG A 380 -8.26 4.22 -25.32
CA ARG A 380 -9.43 4.00 -26.18
C ARG A 380 -9.79 2.51 -26.27
N ASP A 381 -8.80 1.64 -26.42
CA ASP A 381 -8.96 0.18 -26.35
C ASP A 381 -9.54 -0.25 -24.99
N TYR A 382 -9.05 0.33 -23.89
CA TYR A 382 -9.59 0.09 -22.55
C TYR A 382 -11.07 0.48 -22.45
N LEU A 383 -11.45 1.66 -22.91
CA LEU A 383 -12.84 2.13 -22.84
C LEU A 383 -13.77 1.28 -23.73
N ALA A 384 -13.31 0.92 -24.94
CA ALA A 384 -14.02 0.02 -25.83
C ALA A 384 -14.23 -1.36 -25.21
N TRP A 385 -13.19 -1.96 -24.61
CA TRP A 385 -13.30 -3.22 -23.86
C TRP A 385 -14.40 -3.16 -22.81
N ARG A 386 -14.52 -2.03 -22.13
CA ARG A 386 -15.46 -1.86 -21.02
C ARG A 386 -16.89 -1.65 -21.45
N GLN A 387 -17.11 -1.02 -22.60
CA GLN A 387 -18.42 -0.99 -23.24
C GLN A 387 -18.84 -2.37 -23.78
N VAL A 388 -17.90 -3.14 -24.34
CA VAL A 388 -18.14 -4.53 -24.74
C VAL A 388 -18.53 -5.39 -23.53
N ASP A 389 -17.79 -5.28 -22.42
CA ASP A 389 -18.11 -5.98 -21.17
C ASP A 389 -19.49 -5.58 -20.62
N CYS A 390 -19.83 -4.29 -20.65
CA CYS A 390 -21.15 -3.79 -20.26
C CYS A 390 -22.25 -4.48 -21.08
N HIS A 391 -22.10 -4.51 -22.40
CA HIS A 391 -23.04 -5.16 -23.31
C HIS A 391 -23.21 -6.65 -23.00
N ILE A 392 -22.11 -7.40 -22.88
CA ILE A 392 -22.12 -8.85 -22.63
C ILE A 392 -22.77 -9.16 -21.29
N ASN A 393 -22.38 -8.43 -20.24
CA ASN A 393 -22.89 -8.65 -18.89
C ASN A 393 -24.37 -8.29 -18.79
N ASN A 394 -24.81 -7.18 -19.40
CA ASN A 394 -26.21 -6.79 -19.40
C ASN A 394 -27.09 -7.80 -20.15
N GLN A 395 -26.65 -8.29 -21.32
CA GLN A 395 -27.37 -9.31 -22.07
C GLN A 395 -27.53 -10.60 -21.25
N TYR A 396 -26.43 -11.09 -20.65
CA TYR A 396 -26.46 -12.26 -19.77
C TYR A 396 -27.41 -12.05 -18.58
N ASN A 397 -27.28 -10.92 -17.89
CA ASN A 397 -28.11 -10.60 -16.72
C ASN A 397 -29.59 -10.47 -17.09
N THR A 398 -29.89 -9.95 -18.28
CA THR A 398 -31.27 -9.84 -18.77
C THR A 398 -31.87 -11.22 -18.96
N CYS A 399 -31.19 -12.13 -19.67
CA CYS A 399 -31.63 -13.53 -19.77
C CYS A 399 -31.77 -14.18 -18.39
N PHE A 400 -30.77 -14.01 -17.53
CA PHE A 400 -30.72 -14.63 -16.21
C PHE A 400 -31.93 -14.23 -15.36
N TRP A 401 -32.19 -12.94 -15.23
CA TRP A 401 -33.30 -12.46 -14.40
C TRP A 401 -34.66 -12.72 -15.02
N MET A 402 -34.79 -12.75 -16.35
CA MET A 402 -36.05 -13.16 -16.99
C MET A 402 -36.37 -14.64 -16.75
N LEU A 403 -35.35 -15.51 -16.79
CA LEU A 403 -35.49 -16.92 -16.43
C LEU A 403 -35.88 -17.10 -14.95
N VAL A 404 -35.27 -16.33 -14.05
CA VAL A 404 -35.64 -16.35 -12.62
C VAL A 404 -37.08 -15.87 -12.42
N LYS A 405 -37.49 -14.80 -13.12
CA LYS A 405 -38.86 -14.28 -13.07
C LYS A 405 -39.90 -15.24 -13.66
N SER A 406 -39.53 -16.14 -14.55
CA SER A 406 -40.42 -17.19 -15.06
C SER A 406 -40.56 -18.41 -14.15
N GLY A 407 -40.00 -18.36 -12.93
CA GLY A 407 -40.13 -19.39 -11.91
C GLY A 407 -38.96 -20.37 -11.84
N LYS A 408 -37.91 -20.21 -12.65
CA LYS A 408 -36.68 -21.01 -12.52
C LYS A 408 -35.87 -20.55 -11.31
N THR A 409 -35.19 -21.49 -10.68
CA THR A 409 -34.20 -21.16 -9.64
C THR A 409 -32.96 -20.50 -10.25
N GLU A 410 -32.18 -19.78 -9.43
CA GLU A 410 -30.91 -19.18 -9.87
C GLU A 410 -29.94 -20.23 -10.44
N GLN A 411 -29.92 -21.44 -9.88
CA GLN A 411 -29.08 -22.54 -10.34
C GLN A 411 -29.51 -23.07 -11.73
N GLU A 412 -30.82 -23.19 -11.95
CA GLU A 412 -31.37 -23.62 -13.25
C GLU A 412 -31.11 -22.56 -14.33
N ALA A 413 -31.30 -21.28 -14.00
CA ALA A 413 -31.00 -20.18 -14.91
C ALA A 413 -29.52 -20.15 -15.29
N GLN A 414 -28.60 -20.29 -14.31
CA GLN A 414 -27.16 -20.39 -14.58
C GLN A 414 -26.82 -21.58 -15.47
N LYS A 415 -27.39 -22.77 -15.19
CA LYS A 415 -27.16 -23.98 -15.98
C LYS A 415 -27.65 -23.81 -17.41
N ARG A 416 -28.81 -23.15 -17.61
CA ARG A 416 -29.39 -22.90 -18.92
C ARG A 416 -28.56 -21.94 -19.76
N LEU A 417 -27.98 -20.91 -19.13
CA LEU A 417 -27.16 -19.90 -19.84
C LEU A 417 -25.71 -20.32 -20.02
N LYS A 418 -25.25 -21.38 -19.34
CA LYS A 418 -23.87 -21.85 -19.42
C LYS A 418 -23.53 -22.28 -20.85
N GLY A 419 -22.49 -21.66 -21.41
CA GLY A 419 -21.98 -21.96 -22.75
C GLY A 419 -22.74 -21.27 -23.89
N THR A 420 -23.79 -20.50 -23.59
CA THR A 420 -24.60 -19.84 -24.63
C THR A 420 -23.86 -18.71 -25.33
N GLN A 421 -24.08 -18.59 -26.64
CA GLN A 421 -23.56 -17.49 -27.48
C GLN A 421 -24.48 -16.25 -27.45
N THR A 422 -24.07 -15.16 -28.08
CA THR A 422 -24.84 -13.90 -28.13
C THR A 422 -26.17 -14.08 -28.86
N ASP A 423 -26.17 -14.77 -30.01
CA ASP A 423 -27.37 -14.97 -30.81
C ASP A 423 -28.37 -15.90 -30.12
N GLU A 424 -27.90 -16.95 -29.46
CA GLU A 424 -28.74 -17.85 -28.66
C GLU A 424 -29.42 -17.11 -27.49
N LYS A 425 -28.72 -16.15 -26.86
CA LYS A 425 -29.31 -15.31 -25.81
C LYS A 425 -30.36 -14.36 -26.36
N ASN A 426 -30.13 -13.76 -27.53
CA ASN A 426 -31.11 -12.93 -28.22
C ASN A 426 -32.35 -13.74 -28.60
N GLU A 427 -32.16 -14.94 -29.14
CA GLU A 427 -33.25 -15.85 -29.49
C GLU A 427 -34.04 -16.28 -28.25
N LEU A 428 -33.37 -16.57 -27.13
CA LEU A 428 -34.02 -16.88 -25.85
C LEU A 428 -34.87 -15.70 -25.36
N LEU A 429 -34.34 -14.47 -25.38
CA LEU A 429 -35.08 -13.28 -24.97
C LEU A 429 -36.29 -13.02 -25.85
N PHE A 430 -36.13 -13.17 -27.16
CA PHE A 430 -37.20 -12.92 -28.12
C PHE A 430 -38.29 -14.00 -28.04
N LYS A 431 -37.93 -15.28 -28.09
CA LYS A 431 -38.91 -16.37 -28.16
C LYS A 431 -39.62 -16.65 -26.83
N GLU A 432 -38.92 -16.60 -25.70
CA GLU A 432 -39.51 -16.94 -24.40
C GLU A 432 -40.12 -15.73 -23.69
N PHE A 433 -39.67 -14.51 -24.00
CA PHE A 433 -40.04 -13.30 -23.26
C PHE A 433 -40.51 -12.12 -24.11
N ASP A 434 -40.53 -12.24 -25.43
CA ASP A 434 -40.87 -11.16 -26.37
C ASP A 434 -40.01 -9.89 -26.17
N ILE A 435 -38.75 -10.09 -25.78
CA ILE A 435 -37.79 -8.99 -25.56
C ILE A 435 -36.79 -8.96 -26.71
N ASN A 436 -36.84 -7.88 -27.50
CA ASN A 436 -35.73 -7.54 -28.38
C ASN A 436 -34.66 -6.79 -27.58
N TYR A 437 -33.50 -7.42 -27.35
CA TYR A 437 -32.42 -6.80 -26.59
C TYR A 437 -32.02 -5.44 -27.16
N TYR A 438 -31.98 -5.27 -28.49
CA TYR A 438 -31.51 -4.02 -29.11
C TYR A 438 -32.46 -2.83 -28.96
N THR A 439 -33.71 -3.05 -28.53
CA THR A 439 -34.66 -1.98 -28.23
C THR A 439 -34.64 -1.54 -26.77
N LEU A 440 -33.91 -2.25 -25.90
CA LEU A 440 -33.71 -1.81 -24.51
C LEU A 440 -32.99 -0.46 -24.44
N PRO A 441 -33.23 0.34 -23.39
CA PRO A 441 -32.57 1.63 -23.19
C PRO A 441 -31.06 1.58 -23.39
N ALA A 442 -30.53 2.56 -24.10
CA ALA A 442 -29.10 2.61 -24.46
C ALA A 442 -28.20 2.55 -23.22
N MET A 443 -28.60 3.21 -22.12
CA MET A 443 -27.88 3.19 -20.85
C MET A 443 -27.62 1.78 -20.30
N PHE A 444 -28.54 0.82 -20.51
CA PHE A 444 -28.37 -0.55 -20.04
C PHE A 444 -27.37 -1.32 -20.92
N ARG A 445 -27.37 -1.05 -22.22
CA ARG A 445 -26.60 -1.82 -23.21
C ARG A 445 -25.20 -1.27 -23.46
N LYS A 446 -25.06 0.05 -23.36
CA LYS A 446 -23.85 0.80 -23.72
C LYS A 446 -23.18 1.43 -22.50
N GLY A 447 -23.88 1.53 -21.36
CA GLY A 447 -23.41 2.28 -20.20
C GLY A 447 -23.62 3.78 -20.38
N SER A 448 -22.92 4.57 -19.56
CA SER A 448 -23.04 6.03 -19.51
C SER A 448 -21.68 6.69 -19.74
N CYS A 449 -21.63 7.62 -20.68
CA CYS A 449 -20.50 8.48 -20.98
C CYS A 449 -20.76 9.85 -20.35
N VAL A 450 -19.80 10.37 -19.59
CA VAL A 450 -19.88 11.69 -18.96
C VAL A 450 -18.66 12.49 -19.38
N PHE A 451 -18.86 13.62 -20.03
CA PHE A 451 -17.77 14.41 -20.61
C PHE A 451 -18.15 15.88 -20.75
N ARG A 452 -17.17 16.74 -21.02
CA ARG A 452 -17.43 18.16 -21.31
C ARG A 452 -17.62 18.37 -22.79
N ASP A 453 -18.64 19.12 -23.15
CA ASP A 453 -18.83 19.58 -24.52
C ASP A 453 -19.33 21.02 -24.59
N LYS A 454 -19.13 21.65 -25.74
CA LYS A 454 -19.54 23.02 -26.01
C LYS A 454 -20.99 23.03 -26.48
N VAL A 455 -21.88 23.50 -25.62
CA VAL A 455 -23.30 23.64 -25.93
C VAL A 455 -23.61 25.11 -26.23
N GLU A 456 -24.39 25.36 -27.28
CA GLU A 456 -24.88 26.71 -27.60
C GLU A 456 -26.02 27.08 -26.64
N GLU A 457 -25.84 28.12 -25.84
CA GLU A 457 -26.83 28.55 -24.86
C GLU A 457 -27.17 30.04 -24.99
N ILE A 458 -28.44 30.39 -24.76
CA ILE A 458 -28.91 31.77 -24.72
C ILE A 458 -28.48 32.36 -23.38
N VAL A 459 -27.44 33.20 -23.38
CA VAL A 459 -26.87 33.76 -22.16
C VAL A 459 -27.64 34.99 -21.71
N LYS A 460 -28.15 35.78 -22.66
CA LYS A 460 -28.94 37.00 -22.43
C LYS A 460 -29.85 37.26 -23.63
N TYR A 461 -30.82 38.15 -23.47
CA TYR A 461 -31.56 38.75 -24.57
C TYR A 461 -31.08 40.20 -24.78
N ASN A 462 -30.98 40.63 -26.03
CA ASN A 462 -30.70 42.02 -26.40
C ASN A 462 -31.85 42.93 -25.95
N GLU A 463 -31.64 44.25 -25.95
CA GLU A 463 -32.72 45.23 -25.71
C GLU A 463 -33.92 45.06 -26.67
N GLY A 464 -33.70 44.42 -27.83
CA GLY A 464 -34.75 44.03 -28.80
C GLY A 464 -35.33 42.61 -28.62
N ALA A 465 -35.12 41.94 -27.48
CA ALA A 465 -35.55 40.57 -27.20
C ALA A 465 -34.96 39.47 -28.12
N GLU A 466 -33.86 39.74 -28.81
CA GLU A 466 -33.11 38.74 -29.57
C GLU A 466 -32.17 37.94 -28.66
N PRO A 467 -32.11 36.60 -28.77
CA PRO A 467 -31.25 35.76 -27.93
C PRO A 467 -29.77 35.89 -28.30
N ILE A 468 -28.93 36.30 -27.35
CA ILE A 468 -27.46 36.20 -27.44
C ILE A 468 -27.06 34.77 -27.11
N LYS A 469 -26.66 34.05 -28.15
CA LYS A 469 -26.12 32.70 -28.01
C LYS A 469 -24.61 32.73 -27.80
N ARG A 470 -24.11 31.94 -26.85
CA ARG A 470 -22.67 31.66 -26.69
C ARG A 470 -22.46 30.17 -26.47
N PHE A 471 -21.30 29.68 -26.89
CA PHE A 471 -20.86 28.34 -26.54
C PHE A 471 -20.37 28.33 -25.10
N VAL A 472 -21.03 27.53 -24.27
CA VAL A 472 -20.65 27.28 -22.87
C VAL A 472 -20.24 25.82 -22.76
N GLU A 473 -19.14 25.56 -22.07
CA GLU A 473 -18.72 24.19 -21.80
C GLU A 473 -19.58 23.64 -20.65
N LYS A 474 -20.26 22.52 -20.90
CA LYS A 474 -21.12 21.84 -19.93
C LYS A 474 -20.77 20.37 -19.82
N VAL A 475 -21.02 19.80 -18.65
CA VAL A 475 -20.95 18.36 -18.45
C VAL A 475 -22.20 17.73 -19.06
N ILE A 476 -21.98 16.82 -20.00
CA ILE A 476 -23.01 16.05 -20.70
C ILE A 476 -22.97 14.62 -20.19
N ILE A 477 -24.15 14.03 -20.00
CA ILE A 477 -24.33 12.60 -19.79
C ILE A 477 -24.99 12.05 -21.04
N ASP A 478 -24.35 11.08 -21.69
CA ASP A 478 -24.85 10.45 -22.90
C ASP A 478 -24.64 8.91 -22.87
N HIS A 479 -25.30 8.18 -23.76
CA HIS A 479 -25.26 6.72 -23.87
C HIS A 479 -24.80 6.30 -25.27
N CYS A 480 -23.72 6.91 -25.74
CA CYS A 480 -23.16 6.77 -27.08
C CYS A 480 -22.32 5.50 -27.28
N ASP A 481 -22.03 5.17 -28.54
CA ASP A 481 -21.06 4.13 -28.89
C ASP A 481 -19.64 4.73 -28.88
N ILE A 482 -18.81 4.26 -27.95
CA ILE A 482 -17.41 4.68 -27.79
C ILE A 482 -16.43 3.63 -28.33
N ILE A 483 -16.93 2.53 -28.88
CA ILE A 483 -16.12 1.51 -29.58
C ILE A 483 -15.76 2.03 -30.97
N GLY A 484 -16.74 2.57 -31.70
CA GLY A 484 -16.57 3.14 -33.04
C GLY A 484 -15.74 4.43 -33.06
N ASP A 485 -15.34 4.87 -34.25
CA ASP A 485 -14.57 6.12 -34.46
C ASP A 485 -15.41 7.39 -34.41
N GLU A 486 -16.71 7.30 -34.68
CA GLU A 486 -17.59 8.47 -34.89
C GLU A 486 -17.58 9.40 -33.66
N PHE A 487 -17.84 8.86 -32.48
CA PHE A 487 -17.80 9.62 -31.22
C PHE A 487 -16.48 10.37 -31.01
N TRP A 488 -15.33 9.71 -31.23
CA TRP A 488 -14.03 10.33 -31.02
C TRP A 488 -13.68 11.39 -32.06
N LYS A 489 -14.24 11.27 -33.28
CA LYS A 489 -14.12 12.28 -34.34
C LYS A 489 -14.99 13.50 -34.06
N GLU A 490 -16.17 13.30 -33.47
CA GLU A 490 -17.09 14.37 -33.06
C GLU A 490 -16.58 15.15 -31.84
N HIS A 491 -15.89 14.47 -30.91
CA HIS A 491 -15.36 15.07 -29.69
C HIS A 491 -13.82 15.00 -29.60
N PRO A 492 -13.08 15.64 -30.52
CA PRO A 492 -11.62 15.53 -30.59
C PRO A 492 -10.90 16.19 -29.42
N SER A 493 -11.59 17.00 -28.60
CA SER A 493 -11.03 17.62 -27.39
C SER A 493 -10.76 16.62 -26.27
N ILE A 494 -11.46 15.48 -26.23
CA ILE A 494 -11.40 14.52 -25.12
C ILE A 494 -10.02 13.84 -25.02
N LEU A 495 -9.45 13.41 -26.15
CA LEU A 495 -8.18 12.68 -26.22
C LEU A 495 -6.99 13.49 -26.75
N LYS A 496 -7.12 14.82 -26.87
CA LYS A 496 -6.01 15.68 -27.34
C LYS A 496 -4.94 15.82 -26.25
N GLU A 497 -3.72 15.38 -26.57
CA GLU A 497 -2.53 15.76 -25.82
C GLU A 497 -2.36 17.28 -25.91
N GLN A 498 -2.73 18.02 -24.86
CA GLN A 498 -2.46 19.45 -24.82
C GLN A 498 -0.97 19.69 -24.54
N GLU A 499 -0.32 20.50 -25.37
CA GLU A 499 0.99 21.05 -25.02
C GLU A 499 0.88 21.78 -23.68
N SER A 500 1.55 21.27 -22.66
CA SER A 500 1.51 21.83 -21.31
C SER A 500 1.89 23.32 -21.32
N PRO A 501 1.10 24.23 -20.71
CA PRO A 501 1.41 25.67 -20.63
C PRO A 501 2.65 26.00 -19.76
N VAL A 502 3.36 24.99 -19.26
CA VAL A 502 4.29 25.09 -18.13
C VAL A 502 5.60 25.82 -18.47
N ARG A 503 5.85 26.22 -19.73
CA ARG A 503 7.12 26.88 -20.07
C ARG A 503 7.26 28.34 -19.62
N ASN A 504 6.19 29.08 -19.31
CA ASN A 504 6.31 30.55 -19.21
C ASN A 504 5.88 31.26 -17.92
N ASN A 505 5.50 30.57 -16.83
CA ASN A 505 5.10 31.29 -15.59
C ASN A 505 5.54 30.61 -14.28
N ILE A 506 6.79 30.17 -14.19
CA ILE A 506 7.46 30.05 -12.88
C ILE A 506 7.87 31.46 -12.46
N ARG A 507 6.91 32.28 -12.01
CA ARG A 507 7.23 33.22 -10.93
C ARG A 507 7.31 32.37 -9.69
N CYS A 508 8.53 32.13 -9.22
CA CYS A 508 8.76 31.66 -7.86
C CYS A 508 7.98 32.57 -6.91
N GLY A 509 6.83 32.09 -6.45
CA GLY A 509 6.17 32.62 -5.26
C GLY A 509 7.10 32.35 -4.10
N SER A 510 7.90 33.36 -3.77
CA SER A 510 8.46 33.54 -2.45
C SER A 510 7.34 33.41 -1.42
N ASP A 511 7.67 32.76 -0.30
CA ASP A 511 6.92 32.76 0.96
C ASP A 511 5.97 31.57 1.23
N MET A 512 6.54 30.35 1.22
CA MET A 512 6.26 29.40 2.31
C MET A 512 7.46 29.39 3.26
N LYS A 513 7.31 30.11 4.40
CA LYS A 513 8.29 30.09 5.49
C LYS A 513 8.30 28.69 6.11
N ASN A 514 9.41 28.00 5.92
CA ASN A 514 9.78 26.80 6.66
C ASN A 514 9.86 27.15 8.17
N PRO A 515 9.13 26.47 9.08
CA PRO A 515 9.11 26.85 10.50
C PRO A 515 10.40 26.56 11.27
N LEU A 516 11.42 25.96 10.65
CA LEU A 516 12.70 25.68 11.29
C LEU A 516 13.80 26.46 10.57
N GLY A 517 14.24 27.56 11.20
CA GLY A 517 15.25 28.51 10.70
C GLY A 517 16.68 27.96 10.58
N ARG A 518 16.88 26.75 10.04
CA ARG A 518 18.21 26.31 9.62
C ARG A 518 18.47 26.81 8.20
N LYS A 519 19.23 27.90 8.10
CA LYS A 519 19.87 28.35 6.85
C LYS A 519 20.68 27.17 6.30
N ARG A 520 20.17 26.48 5.27
CA ARG A 520 21.04 25.71 4.38
C ARG A 520 21.97 26.73 3.74
N ASN A 521 23.28 26.57 3.94
CA ASN A 521 24.28 27.29 3.17
C ASN A 521 23.89 27.18 1.69
N ARG A 522 23.65 28.31 1.03
CA ARG A 522 23.48 28.38 -0.41
C ARG A 522 24.77 27.85 -1.02
N MET A 523 24.76 26.61 -1.50
CA MET A 523 25.69 26.21 -2.54
C MET A 523 25.49 27.16 -3.72
N SER A 524 26.62 27.57 -4.31
CA SER A 524 26.73 28.39 -5.51
C SER A 524 25.73 27.99 -6.60
N PRO A 525 25.24 28.94 -7.43
CA PRO A 525 24.30 28.64 -8.51
C PRO A 525 24.96 27.72 -9.53
N THR A 526 24.67 26.42 -9.44
CA THR A 526 24.94 25.46 -10.50
C THR A 526 24.12 25.83 -11.72
N ILE A 527 24.74 25.84 -12.90
CA ILE A 527 24.10 26.03 -14.19
C ILE A 527 23.00 24.97 -14.33
N SER A 528 21.73 25.37 -14.21
CA SER A 528 20.57 24.49 -14.43
C SER A 528 20.49 24.15 -15.91
N SER A 529 20.61 22.85 -16.22
CA SER A 529 20.49 22.34 -17.59
C SER A 529 19.02 22.33 -18.01
N LYS A 530 18.71 22.65 -19.27
CA LYS A 530 17.35 22.47 -19.82
C LYS A 530 16.85 21.01 -19.76
N TYR A 531 17.74 20.06 -19.49
CA TYR A 531 17.46 18.64 -19.31
C TYR A 531 17.33 18.22 -17.83
N GLU A 532 17.45 19.13 -16.87
CA GLU A 532 17.37 18.83 -15.42
C GLU A 532 16.02 18.22 -15.02
N TYR A 533 14.96 18.48 -15.78
CA TYR A 533 13.66 17.82 -15.59
C TYR A 533 13.72 16.28 -15.73
N LEU A 534 14.72 15.73 -16.41
CA LEU A 534 14.91 14.27 -16.53
C LEU A 534 15.13 13.60 -15.16
N ASN A 535 15.71 14.31 -14.19
CA ASN A 535 15.88 13.81 -12.83
C ASN A 535 14.54 13.52 -12.13
N SER A 536 13.45 14.18 -12.52
CA SER A 536 12.12 13.92 -11.94
C SER A 536 11.52 12.57 -12.36
N PHE A 537 12.09 11.91 -13.38
CA PHE A 537 11.68 10.56 -13.79
C PHE A 537 12.43 9.45 -13.04
N GLU A 538 13.49 9.78 -12.28
CA GLU A 538 14.18 8.78 -11.45
C GLU A 538 13.29 8.35 -10.29
N MET A 539 12.88 7.09 -10.28
CA MET A 539 12.06 6.53 -9.20
C MET A 539 12.95 5.94 -8.10
N GLU A 540 13.19 6.72 -7.05
CA GLU A 540 13.88 6.25 -5.86
C GLU A 540 12.99 5.31 -5.03
N LYS A 541 13.28 4.00 -5.06
CA LYS A 541 12.66 3.04 -4.14
C LYS A 541 13.36 3.08 -2.80
N LYS A 542 12.66 3.52 -1.74
CA LYS A 542 13.18 3.46 -0.37
C LYS A 542 12.84 2.15 0.32
N LEU A 543 13.79 1.58 1.05
CA LEU A 543 13.53 0.44 1.92
C LEU A 543 12.75 0.88 3.17
N MET A 544 11.99 -0.03 3.77
CA MET A 544 11.19 0.30 4.95
C MET A 544 12.10 0.55 6.16
N PRO A 545 11.98 1.69 6.86
CA PRO A 545 12.72 1.92 8.09
C PRO A 545 12.34 0.92 9.18
N SER A 546 13.27 0.61 10.09
CA SER A 546 13.06 -0.29 11.24
C SER A 546 12.66 -1.73 10.85
N THR A 547 13.01 -2.22 9.66
CA THR A 547 12.91 -3.62 9.25
C THR A 547 14.27 -4.20 8.93
N LEU A 548 14.54 -5.46 9.27
CA LEU A 548 15.80 -6.14 8.96
C LEU A 548 15.93 -6.31 7.45
N ILE A 549 17.08 -5.98 6.88
CA ILE A 549 17.31 -6.04 5.43
C ILE A 549 18.17 -7.26 5.13
N VAL A 550 17.71 -8.08 4.18
CA VAL A 550 18.54 -9.13 3.58
C VAL A 550 18.73 -8.82 2.10
N VAL A 551 19.98 -8.76 1.68
CA VAL A 551 20.37 -8.69 0.26
C VAL A 551 20.73 -10.10 -0.18
N ARG A 552 19.96 -10.66 -1.11
CA ARG A 552 20.32 -11.94 -1.74
C ARG A 552 20.96 -11.67 -3.08
N ILE A 553 22.08 -12.33 -3.33
CA ILE A 553 22.78 -12.37 -4.61
C ILE A 553 22.69 -13.79 -5.18
N ASP A 554 22.55 -13.90 -6.49
CA ASP A 554 22.22 -15.16 -7.18
C ASP A 554 22.89 -15.20 -8.56
N GLY A 555 23.62 -16.28 -8.87
CA GLY A 555 24.37 -16.43 -10.11
C GLY A 555 23.48 -16.47 -11.36
N CYS A 556 23.70 -15.54 -12.29
CA CYS A 556 22.99 -15.53 -13.56
C CYS A 556 23.48 -16.65 -14.48
N HIS A 557 22.55 -17.48 -14.96
CA HIS A 557 22.85 -18.58 -15.90
C HIS A 557 24.01 -19.49 -15.43
N PHE A 558 24.13 -19.68 -14.11
CA PHE A 558 25.30 -20.33 -13.52
C PHE A 558 25.44 -21.81 -13.91
N HIS A 559 24.37 -22.46 -14.39
CA HIS A 559 24.44 -23.78 -15.01
C HIS A 559 25.38 -23.79 -16.22
N GLN A 560 25.18 -22.86 -17.16
CA GLN A 560 26.04 -22.73 -18.35
C GLN A 560 27.47 -22.35 -17.93
N PHE A 561 27.62 -21.40 -17.02
CA PHE A 561 28.91 -21.00 -16.48
C PHE A 561 29.67 -22.20 -15.88
N SER A 562 28.97 -23.07 -15.14
CA SER A 562 29.55 -24.26 -14.53
C SER A 562 29.97 -25.33 -15.54
N GLU A 563 29.28 -25.41 -16.69
CA GLU A 563 29.63 -26.34 -17.78
C GLU A 563 30.84 -25.85 -18.56
N GLU A 564 30.86 -24.56 -18.94
CA GLU A 564 32.00 -23.90 -19.59
C GLU A 564 33.28 -24.02 -18.77
N HIS A 565 33.17 -23.93 -17.45
CA HIS A 565 34.28 -24.06 -16.53
C HIS A 565 34.42 -25.45 -15.89
N GLU A 566 33.74 -26.46 -16.44
CA GLU A 566 33.85 -27.89 -16.07
C GLU A 566 33.87 -28.12 -14.55
N PHE A 567 32.90 -27.53 -13.86
CA PHE A 567 32.77 -27.71 -12.42
C PHE A 567 32.42 -29.16 -12.08
N ASP A 568 33.02 -29.65 -11.00
CA ASP A 568 32.70 -30.96 -10.47
C ASP A 568 31.20 -31.07 -10.12
N LYS A 569 30.61 -32.21 -10.48
CA LYS A 569 29.22 -32.54 -10.17
C LYS A 569 29.14 -33.69 -9.17
N PRO A 570 28.26 -33.66 -8.16
CA PRO A 570 27.20 -32.66 -7.96
C PRO A 570 27.66 -31.32 -7.38
N ASN A 571 28.84 -31.25 -6.76
CA ASN A 571 29.39 -30.05 -6.13
C ASN A 571 30.85 -29.87 -6.49
N ASP A 572 31.27 -28.62 -6.74
CA ASP A 572 32.67 -28.25 -6.90
C ASP A 572 33.13 -27.47 -5.67
N GLU A 573 34.06 -28.08 -4.93
CA GLU A 573 34.58 -27.52 -3.68
C GLU A 573 35.33 -26.20 -3.92
N ARG A 574 36.03 -26.07 -5.06
CA ARG A 574 36.77 -24.85 -5.41
C ARG A 574 35.81 -23.70 -5.68
N ALA A 575 34.74 -23.97 -6.42
CA ALA A 575 33.70 -22.98 -6.72
C ALA A 575 33.02 -22.48 -5.43
N LEU A 576 32.63 -23.39 -4.54
CA LEU A 576 31.99 -23.02 -3.27
C LEU A 576 32.94 -22.26 -2.36
N ASN A 577 34.21 -22.66 -2.29
CA ASN A 577 35.22 -21.93 -1.52
C ASN A 577 35.52 -20.54 -2.10
N LEU A 578 35.49 -20.37 -3.42
CA LEU A 578 35.57 -19.06 -4.06
C LEU A 578 34.37 -18.18 -3.68
N MET A 579 33.15 -18.71 -3.72
CA MET A 579 31.94 -17.99 -3.26
C MET A 579 32.06 -17.61 -1.77
N ASN A 580 32.55 -18.52 -0.91
CA ASN A 580 32.79 -18.26 0.51
C ASN A 580 33.83 -17.14 0.71
N ALA A 581 34.92 -17.16 -0.04
CA ALA A 581 35.97 -16.15 0.02
C ALA A 581 35.51 -14.77 -0.48
N CYS A 582 34.49 -14.72 -1.34
CA CYS A 582 33.82 -13.48 -1.74
C CYS A 582 32.90 -12.95 -0.64
N ALA A 583 32.16 -13.84 0.03
CA ALA A 583 31.31 -13.47 1.16
C ALA A 583 32.11 -13.02 2.38
N GLU A 584 33.26 -13.65 2.65
CA GLU A 584 34.21 -13.20 3.67
C GLU A 584 34.69 -11.78 3.38
N ALA A 585 35.16 -11.51 2.15
CA ALA A 585 35.59 -10.18 1.73
C ALA A 585 34.45 -9.14 1.82
N MET A 586 33.21 -9.54 1.52
CA MET A 586 32.02 -8.70 1.71
C MET A 586 31.84 -8.33 3.18
N LEU A 587 31.94 -9.29 4.11
CA LEU A 587 31.84 -8.97 5.52
C LEU A 587 32.98 -8.06 5.95
N GLU A 588 34.22 -8.30 5.51
CA GLU A 588 35.38 -7.45 5.82
C GLU A 588 35.20 -6.00 5.37
N GLU A 589 34.77 -5.79 4.12
CA GLU A 589 34.60 -4.47 3.50
C GLU A 589 33.37 -3.72 4.03
N PHE A 590 32.28 -4.45 4.33
CA PHE A 590 31.01 -3.87 4.76
C PHE A 590 30.68 -4.28 6.21
N PRO A 591 31.08 -3.46 7.22
CA PRO A 591 30.81 -3.73 8.64
C PRO A 591 29.33 -3.94 8.97
N ASP A 592 28.45 -3.38 8.15
CA ASP A 592 27.00 -3.46 8.32
C ASP A 592 26.46 -4.86 8.01
N ILE A 593 27.21 -5.69 7.28
CA ILE A 593 26.83 -7.09 7.04
C ILE A 593 27.25 -7.90 8.26
N VAL A 594 26.27 -8.30 9.07
CA VAL A 594 26.51 -9.01 10.34
C VAL A 594 26.53 -10.53 10.19
N PHE A 595 25.89 -11.03 9.14
CA PHE A 595 25.78 -12.45 8.85
C PHE A 595 25.50 -12.66 7.38
N SER A 596 26.08 -13.69 6.78
CA SER A 596 25.67 -14.17 5.47
C SER A 596 25.56 -15.70 5.44
N TYR A 597 24.67 -16.19 4.59
CA TYR A 597 24.46 -17.60 4.33
C TYR A 597 24.53 -17.86 2.83
N GLY A 598 25.35 -18.80 2.39
CA GLY A 598 25.50 -19.18 1.00
C GLY A 598 25.35 -20.66 0.73
N ALA A 599 24.80 -20.99 -0.42
CA ALA A 599 24.68 -22.34 -0.94
C ALA A 599 24.60 -22.30 -2.47
N SER A 600 25.23 -23.26 -3.16
CA SER A 600 25.32 -23.27 -4.62
C SER A 600 25.92 -21.93 -5.13
N ASP A 601 25.16 -21.22 -5.96
CA ASP A 601 25.46 -19.97 -6.64
C ASP A 601 24.75 -18.77 -6.00
N GLU A 602 24.13 -18.94 -4.83
CA GLU A 602 23.47 -17.85 -4.08
C GLU A 602 24.13 -17.53 -2.73
N TYR A 603 24.04 -16.27 -2.32
CA TYR A 603 24.40 -15.77 -1.00
C TYR A 603 23.36 -14.78 -0.47
N SER A 604 22.94 -14.94 0.79
CA SER A 604 22.03 -14.03 1.49
C SER A 604 22.79 -13.29 2.58
N MET A 605 22.79 -11.96 2.55
CA MET A 605 23.54 -11.09 3.46
C MET A 605 22.57 -10.28 4.33
N LEU A 606 22.65 -10.45 5.64
CA LEU A 606 21.85 -9.74 6.63
C LEU A 606 22.57 -8.45 7.05
N LEU A 607 21.89 -7.31 6.90
CA LEU A 607 22.40 -6.00 7.27
C LEU A 607 21.92 -5.58 8.67
N ASP A 608 22.80 -4.95 9.44
CA ASP A 608 22.48 -4.22 10.65
C ASP A 608 21.96 -2.82 10.33
N LEU A 609 20.79 -2.51 10.90
CA LEU A 609 20.04 -1.29 10.62
C LEU A 609 20.51 -0.07 11.41
N TYR A 610 21.40 -0.26 12.38
CA TYR A 610 21.81 0.79 13.32
C TYR A 610 23.18 1.37 13.02
N SER A 611 23.80 0.97 11.93
CA SER A 611 24.99 1.62 11.41
C SER A 611 24.68 2.99 10.80
N VAL A 612 25.55 3.97 11.07
CA VAL A 612 25.52 5.31 10.46
C VAL A 612 25.60 5.23 8.93
N PHE A 613 26.27 4.21 8.39
CA PHE A 613 26.38 3.98 6.94
C PHE A 613 25.06 3.43 6.36
N THR A 614 24.39 2.49 7.05
CA THR A 614 23.04 2.04 6.69
C THR A 614 22.00 3.18 6.67
N PHE A 615 22.13 4.12 7.61
CA PHE A 615 21.22 5.27 7.70
C PHE A 615 21.40 6.27 6.54
N PHE A 616 22.63 6.56 6.12
CA PHE A 616 22.92 7.57 5.10
C PHE A 616 22.90 7.06 3.64
N TYR A 617 23.35 5.83 3.38
CA TYR A 617 23.52 5.31 2.02
C TYR A 617 22.52 4.22 1.62
N LEU A 618 22.00 3.45 2.60
CA LEU A 618 21.24 2.22 2.35
C LEU A 618 19.72 2.36 2.54
N HIS A 619 19.17 3.57 2.70
CA HIS A 619 17.71 3.74 2.60
C HIS A 619 17.19 3.67 1.16
N PHE A 620 18.08 3.57 0.16
CA PHE A 620 17.73 3.46 -1.26
C PHE A 620 17.97 2.04 -1.78
N CYS A 621 16.91 1.37 -2.20
CA CYS A 621 16.90 -0.01 -2.70
C CYS A 621 17.87 -0.22 -3.89
N SER A 622 18.09 0.82 -4.70
CA SER A 622 19.03 0.74 -5.83
C SER A 622 20.48 0.65 -5.37
N LYS A 623 20.86 1.39 -4.32
CA LYS A 623 22.23 1.40 -3.78
C LYS A 623 22.50 0.23 -2.84
N THR A 624 21.48 -0.27 -2.15
CA THR A 624 21.59 -1.42 -1.23
C THR A 624 21.87 -2.73 -1.93
N GLY A 625 21.38 -2.87 -3.16
CA GLY A 625 21.56 -4.07 -3.96
C GLY A 625 22.78 -4.02 -4.87
N SER A 626 22.94 -2.92 -5.62
CA SER A 626 23.98 -2.81 -6.65
C SER A 626 25.41 -2.80 -6.11
N MET A 627 25.65 -2.16 -4.96
CA MET A 627 27.00 -2.10 -4.39
C MET A 627 27.49 -3.48 -3.92
N PRO A 628 26.74 -4.24 -3.09
CA PRO A 628 27.10 -5.62 -2.76
C PRO A 628 27.31 -6.54 -3.97
N VAL A 629 26.41 -6.51 -4.97
CA VAL A 629 26.56 -7.37 -6.15
C VAL A 629 27.80 -7.04 -6.95
N SER A 630 28.06 -5.74 -7.22
CA SER A 630 29.23 -5.34 -7.98
C SER A 630 30.54 -5.70 -7.28
N PHE A 631 30.62 -5.51 -5.95
CA PHE A 631 31.77 -5.90 -5.15
C PHE A 631 31.98 -7.42 -5.17
N PHE A 632 30.91 -8.19 -4.96
CA PHE A 632 30.97 -9.65 -4.97
C PHE A 632 31.44 -10.19 -6.33
N GLN A 633 30.87 -9.68 -7.43
CA GLN A 633 31.25 -10.05 -8.79
C GLN A 633 32.73 -9.74 -9.07
N SER A 634 33.19 -8.53 -8.71
CA SER A 634 34.59 -8.15 -8.92
C SER A 634 35.55 -8.99 -8.07
N THR A 635 35.16 -9.34 -6.85
CA THR A 635 35.95 -10.19 -5.95
C THR A 635 36.04 -11.61 -6.48
N TYR A 636 34.94 -12.15 -7.02
CA TYR A 636 34.92 -13.46 -7.65
C TYR A 636 35.90 -13.54 -8.82
N ALA A 637 35.88 -12.55 -9.71
CA ALA A 637 36.82 -12.48 -10.83
C ALA A 637 38.27 -12.32 -10.36
N LYS A 638 38.52 -11.48 -9.34
CA LYS A 638 39.86 -11.23 -8.79
C LYS A 638 40.45 -12.50 -8.14
N LYS A 639 39.65 -13.21 -7.35
CA LYS A 639 40.09 -14.40 -6.61
C LYS A 639 40.08 -15.68 -7.46
N TRP A 640 39.52 -15.67 -8.67
CA TRP A 640 39.39 -16.86 -9.53
C TRP A 640 40.68 -17.71 -9.63
N ARG A 641 41.82 -17.08 -9.93
CA ARG A 641 43.11 -17.77 -10.11
C ARG A 641 43.62 -18.45 -8.84
N GLU A 642 43.19 -18.00 -7.66
CA GLU A 642 43.55 -18.61 -6.37
C GLU A 642 42.87 -19.97 -6.19
N PHE A 643 41.64 -20.13 -6.70
CA PHE A 643 40.84 -21.35 -6.54
C PHE A 643 40.86 -22.26 -7.78
N PHE A 644 41.12 -21.69 -8.96
CA PHE A 644 41.22 -22.41 -10.23
C PHE A 644 42.59 -22.16 -10.89
N PRO A 645 43.69 -22.67 -10.30
CA PRO A 645 45.02 -22.45 -10.85
C PRO A 645 45.14 -23.08 -12.25
N GLY A 646 45.62 -22.30 -13.22
CA GLY A 646 45.81 -22.75 -14.60
C GLY A 646 44.54 -22.81 -15.46
N LYS A 647 43.36 -22.47 -14.92
CA LYS A 647 42.13 -22.34 -15.70
C LYS A 647 41.78 -20.88 -15.89
N GLU A 648 41.72 -20.41 -17.13
CA GLU A 648 41.31 -19.04 -17.41
C GLU A 648 39.81 -18.85 -17.19
N LEU A 649 39.43 -17.65 -16.72
CA LEU A 649 38.04 -17.24 -16.60
C LEU A 649 37.54 -16.83 -17.98
N GLN A 650 36.86 -17.75 -18.67
CA GLN A 650 36.46 -17.59 -20.07
C GLN A 650 35.29 -16.60 -20.22
N THR A 651 34.33 -16.67 -19.30
CA THR A 651 33.18 -15.76 -19.22
C THR A 651 33.16 -15.09 -17.85
N ILE A 652 32.80 -13.81 -17.78
CA ILE A 652 32.68 -13.11 -16.50
C ILE A 652 31.33 -13.52 -15.89
N PRO A 653 31.31 -14.04 -14.64
CA PRO A 653 30.05 -14.36 -14.00
C PRO A 653 29.27 -13.08 -13.74
N SER A 654 27.95 -13.15 -13.86
CA SER A 654 27.06 -12.08 -13.44
C SER A 654 26.16 -12.57 -12.31
N PHE A 655 25.74 -11.65 -11.46
CA PHE A 655 24.89 -11.95 -10.31
C PHE A 655 23.69 -11.00 -10.31
N ASN A 656 22.51 -11.53 -9.99
CA ASN A 656 21.30 -10.76 -9.74
C ASN A 656 21.17 -10.49 -8.24
N GLU A 657 20.62 -9.32 -7.88
CA GLU A 657 20.26 -8.98 -6.51
C GLU A 657 18.76 -8.98 -6.23
N CYS A 658 18.41 -9.25 -4.97
CA CYS A 658 17.09 -8.98 -4.44
C CYS A 658 17.18 -8.46 -3.00
N ASN A 659 16.41 -7.42 -2.69
CA ASN A 659 16.33 -6.84 -1.34
C ASN A 659 15.05 -7.32 -0.64
N PHE A 660 15.17 -7.86 0.57
CA PHE A 660 14.06 -8.29 1.41
C PHE A 660 14.00 -7.47 2.69
N CYS A 661 12.80 -7.00 3.06
CA CYS A 661 12.54 -6.30 4.33
C CYS A 661 11.75 -7.21 5.28
N PHE A 662 12.36 -7.59 6.41
CA PHE A 662 11.76 -8.46 7.41
C PHE A 662 11.38 -7.68 8.68
N PRO A 663 10.10 -7.64 9.06
CA PRO A 663 9.64 -6.92 10.25
C PRO A 663 10.13 -7.47 11.60
N SER A 664 10.69 -8.69 11.62
CA SER A 664 11.11 -9.33 12.87
C SER A 664 12.28 -10.30 12.66
N THR A 665 13.07 -10.49 13.72
CA THR A 665 14.18 -11.45 13.75
C THR A 665 13.71 -12.88 13.47
N LYS A 666 12.51 -13.27 13.94
CA LYS A 666 11.91 -14.57 13.63
C LYS A 666 11.77 -14.78 12.12
N MET A 667 11.29 -13.79 11.37
CA MET A 667 11.09 -13.94 9.93
C MET A 667 12.42 -14.04 9.16
N VAL A 668 13.46 -13.35 9.62
CA VAL A 668 14.82 -13.53 9.07
C VAL A 668 15.32 -14.94 9.33
N ARG A 669 15.14 -15.46 10.56
CA ARG A 669 15.51 -16.84 10.91
C ARG A 669 14.74 -17.86 10.08
N ASP A 670 13.43 -17.69 9.90
CA ASP A 670 12.61 -18.55 9.06
C ASP A 670 13.09 -18.52 7.59
N TYR A 671 13.44 -17.32 7.08
CA TYR A 671 14.00 -17.17 5.73
C TYR A 671 15.34 -17.91 5.58
N LEU A 672 16.28 -17.72 6.52
CA LEU A 672 17.58 -18.38 6.46
C LEU A 672 17.46 -19.91 6.65
N ALA A 673 16.57 -20.36 7.52
CA ALA A 673 16.23 -21.78 7.66
C ALA A 673 15.69 -22.35 6.35
N TRP A 674 14.78 -21.62 5.67
CA TRP A 674 14.27 -22.00 4.35
C TRP A 674 15.39 -22.10 3.30
N ARG A 675 16.36 -21.19 3.29
CA ARG A 675 17.54 -21.29 2.40
C ARG A 675 18.40 -22.52 2.72
N GLN A 676 18.54 -22.88 3.99
CA GLN A 676 19.28 -24.08 4.39
C GLN A 676 18.55 -25.39 4.08
N GLU A 677 17.23 -25.44 4.24
CA GLU A 677 16.41 -26.57 3.82
C GLU A 677 16.43 -26.77 2.29
N ASP A 678 16.42 -25.68 1.53
CA ASP A 678 16.55 -25.69 0.06
C ASP A 678 17.92 -26.23 -0.36
N CYS A 679 19.01 -25.77 0.29
CA CYS A 679 20.35 -26.32 0.11
C CYS A 679 20.39 -27.84 0.35
N HIS A 680 19.85 -28.31 1.48
CA HIS A 680 19.80 -29.73 1.81
C HIS A 680 19.05 -30.54 0.73
N THR A 681 17.86 -30.08 0.36
CA THR A 681 16.97 -30.74 -0.59
C THR A 681 17.61 -30.82 -1.98
N ASN A 682 18.15 -29.70 -2.46
CA ASN A 682 18.79 -29.60 -3.76
C ASN A 682 20.07 -30.42 -3.81
N ASN A 683 20.91 -30.37 -2.77
CA ASN A 683 22.13 -31.18 -2.73
C ASN A 683 21.83 -32.69 -2.67
N GLN A 684 20.82 -33.11 -1.91
CA GLN A 684 20.43 -34.52 -1.86
C GLN A 684 19.94 -35.00 -3.24
N TYR A 685 19.07 -34.22 -3.88
CA TYR A 685 18.59 -34.51 -5.24
C TYR A 685 19.74 -34.56 -6.25
N ASN A 686 20.58 -33.52 -6.28
CA ASN A 686 21.71 -33.41 -7.22
C ASN A 686 22.73 -34.53 -7.02
N THR A 687 22.98 -34.96 -5.77
CA THR A 687 23.86 -36.10 -5.51
C THR A 687 23.30 -37.37 -6.13
N CYS A 688 22.01 -37.67 -5.93
CA CYS A 688 21.40 -38.82 -6.61
C CYS A 688 21.46 -38.70 -8.13
N LEU A 689 21.09 -37.53 -8.66
CA LEU A 689 21.02 -37.27 -10.10
C LEU A 689 22.37 -37.53 -10.76
N TRP A 690 23.44 -36.91 -10.24
CA TRP A 690 24.76 -37.03 -10.83
C TRP A 690 25.42 -38.37 -10.60
N MET A 691 25.11 -39.07 -9.50
CA MET A 691 25.58 -40.46 -9.33
C MET A 691 24.93 -41.41 -10.34
N LEU A 692 23.63 -41.24 -10.63
CA LEU A 692 22.94 -41.98 -11.69
C LEU A 692 23.51 -41.66 -13.07
N VAL A 693 23.81 -40.38 -13.35
CA VAL A 693 24.45 -39.99 -14.62
C VAL A 693 25.85 -40.61 -14.73
N LYS A 694 26.66 -40.54 -13.67
CA LYS A 694 27.99 -41.20 -13.61
C LYS A 694 27.92 -42.72 -13.71
N SER A 695 26.78 -43.33 -13.37
CA SER A 695 26.54 -44.76 -13.56
C SER A 695 26.13 -45.15 -14.99
N GLY A 696 26.17 -44.20 -15.94
CA GLY A 696 25.88 -44.42 -17.35
C GLY A 696 24.44 -44.12 -17.77
N LYS A 697 23.59 -43.58 -16.90
CA LYS A 697 22.23 -43.15 -17.27
C LYS A 697 22.26 -41.78 -17.95
N THR A 698 21.30 -41.53 -18.84
CA THR A 698 21.09 -40.17 -19.35
C THR A 698 20.49 -39.28 -18.26
N LYS A 699 20.67 -37.95 -18.38
CA LYS A 699 20.06 -36.97 -17.45
C LYS A 699 18.54 -37.16 -17.34
N GLN A 700 17.88 -37.37 -18.48
CA GLN A 700 16.43 -37.60 -18.54
C GLN A 700 16.00 -38.88 -17.81
N GLU A 701 16.75 -39.98 -17.94
CA GLU A 701 16.48 -41.22 -17.23
C GLU A 701 16.67 -41.07 -15.72
N ALA A 702 17.71 -40.35 -15.31
CA ALA A 702 17.97 -40.07 -13.90
C ALA A 702 16.86 -39.18 -13.29
N GLU A 703 16.44 -38.12 -13.98
CA GLU A 703 15.31 -37.27 -13.57
C GLU A 703 14.01 -38.06 -13.45
N ASN A 704 13.70 -38.92 -14.42
CA ASN A 704 12.53 -39.78 -14.41
C ASN A 704 12.55 -40.76 -13.23
N LYS A 705 13.72 -41.33 -12.88
CA LYS A 705 13.88 -42.23 -11.72
C LYS A 705 13.68 -41.49 -10.39
N LEU A 706 14.09 -40.22 -10.31
CA LEU A 706 13.95 -39.41 -9.10
C LEU A 706 12.58 -38.75 -8.95
N LYS A 707 11.77 -38.71 -10.01
CA LYS A 707 10.44 -38.10 -10.01
C LYS A 707 9.52 -38.75 -8.98
N GLY A 708 8.96 -37.94 -8.07
CA GLY A 708 8.05 -38.41 -7.02
C GLY A 708 8.72 -39.08 -5.82
N THR A 709 10.05 -39.22 -5.81
CA THR A 709 10.78 -39.82 -4.67
C THR A 709 10.81 -38.89 -3.45
N GLN A 710 10.73 -39.47 -2.26
CA GLN A 710 10.90 -38.76 -0.99
C GLN A 710 12.38 -38.69 -0.57
N ALA A 711 12.69 -37.96 0.50
CA ALA A 711 14.06 -37.83 1.01
C ALA A 711 14.65 -39.17 1.49
N LYS A 712 13.81 -40.05 2.05
CA LYS A 712 14.23 -41.39 2.49
C LYS A 712 14.64 -42.27 1.30
N ASP A 713 13.85 -42.24 0.23
CA ASP A 713 14.12 -43.02 -0.99
C ASP A 713 15.44 -42.60 -1.64
N LYS A 714 15.75 -41.30 -1.64
CA LYS A 714 17.03 -40.76 -2.14
C LYS A 714 18.22 -41.24 -1.31
N ASN A 715 18.10 -41.23 0.02
CA ASN A 715 19.14 -41.79 0.90
C ASN A 715 19.35 -43.29 0.67
N GLU A 716 18.25 -44.04 0.52
CA GLU A 716 18.30 -45.47 0.25
C GLU A 716 18.94 -45.77 -1.10
N LEU A 717 18.62 -44.98 -2.14
CA LEU A 717 19.25 -45.06 -3.45
C LEU A 717 20.76 -44.80 -3.38
N LEU A 718 21.19 -43.73 -2.70
CA LEU A 718 22.62 -43.42 -2.52
C LEU A 718 23.36 -44.53 -1.78
N PHE A 719 22.75 -45.07 -0.72
CA PHE A 719 23.37 -46.10 0.08
C PHE A 719 23.44 -47.45 -0.65
N LYS A 720 22.33 -47.90 -1.24
CA LYS A 720 22.25 -49.23 -1.87
C LYS A 720 22.94 -49.30 -3.23
N GLU A 721 22.79 -48.28 -4.08
CA GLU A 721 23.33 -48.33 -5.45
C GLU A 721 24.76 -47.79 -5.54
N PHE A 722 25.13 -46.86 -4.65
CA PHE A 722 26.42 -46.17 -4.73
C PHE A 722 27.30 -46.31 -3.49
N ASN A 723 26.84 -47.00 -2.44
CA ASN A 723 27.53 -47.10 -1.15
C ASN A 723 27.90 -45.72 -0.55
N ILE A 724 27.06 -44.71 -0.82
CA ILE A 724 27.24 -43.35 -0.31
C ILE A 724 26.30 -43.13 0.87
N ASN A 725 26.87 -42.89 2.04
CA ASN A 725 26.12 -42.36 3.17
C ASN A 725 26.04 -40.84 3.05
N TYR A 726 24.88 -40.30 2.65
CA TYR A 726 24.71 -38.85 2.51
C TYR A 726 25.11 -38.09 3.77
N ASN A 727 24.85 -38.62 4.97
CA ASN A 727 25.13 -37.93 6.23
C ASN A 727 26.63 -37.76 6.54
N THR A 728 27.51 -38.49 5.84
CA THR A 728 28.96 -38.37 5.98
C THR A 728 29.59 -37.47 4.92
N LEU A 729 28.82 -36.95 3.96
CA LEU A 729 29.32 -35.97 3.00
C LEU A 729 29.73 -34.67 3.72
N PRO A 730 30.68 -33.89 3.15
CA PRO A 730 31.13 -32.63 3.70
C PRO A 730 29.96 -31.73 4.12
N ALA A 731 30.08 -31.11 5.31
CA ALA A 731 29.02 -30.29 5.87
C ALA A 731 28.66 -29.11 4.95
N MET A 732 29.66 -28.50 4.29
CA MET A 732 29.46 -27.43 3.31
C MET A 732 28.46 -27.78 2.21
N PHE A 733 28.48 -29.01 1.68
CA PHE A 733 27.53 -29.42 0.64
C PHE A 733 26.11 -29.63 1.18
N ARG A 734 25.99 -30.07 2.43
CA ARG A 734 24.69 -30.45 3.03
C ARG A 734 23.99 -29.31 3.73
N LYS A 735 24.75 -28.33 4.22
CA LYS A 735 24.30 -27.26 5.08
C LYS A 735 24.62 -25.87 4.54
N GLY A 736 25.40 -25.76 3.47
CA GLY A 736 25.90 -24.48 3.00
C GLY A 736 26.99 -23.90 3.90
N SER A 737 27.22 -22.60 3.74
CA SER A 737 28.25 -21.84 4.46
C SER A 737 27.62 -20.64 5.16
N CYS A 738 27.89 -20.51 6.45
CA CYS A 738 27.57 -19.34 7.26
C CYS A 738 28.84 -18.49 7.41
N VAL A 739 28.76 -17.20 7.11
CA VAL A 739 29.88 -16.27 7.29
C VAL A 739 29.45 -15.17 8.23
N PHE A 740 30.12 -15.01 9.37
CA PHE A 740 29.74 -14.06 10.40
C PHE A 740 30.93 -13.58 11.23
N ARG A 741 30.74 -12.49 11.98
CA ARG A 741 31.78 -11.92 12.85
C ARG A 741 31.70 -12.53 14.25
N GLU A 742 32.83 -12.95 14.78
CA GLU A 742 32.97 -13.37 16.16
C GLU A 742 34.07 -12.57 16.86
N LYS A 743 33.83 -12.22 18.13
CA LYS A 743 34.83 -11.51 18.95
C LYS A 743 35.80 -12.52 19.54
N GLY A 744 37.07 -12.38 19.19
CA GLY A 744 38.17 -13.20 19.73
C GLY A 744 39.25 -12.34 20.39
N GLU A 745 39.99 -12.94 21.32
CA GLU A 745 41.25 -12.39 21.83
C GLU A 745 42.38 -12.74 20.86
N GLU A 746 43.05 -11.74 20.29
CA GLU A 746 44.26 -11.91 19.49
C GLU A 746 45.47 -11.39 20.25
N ILE A 747 46.56 -12.17 20.28
CA ILE A 747 47.85 -11.72 20.81
C ILE A 747 48.49 -10.82 19.75
N VAL A 748 48.54 -9.52 20.02
CA VAL A 748 49.00 -8.53 19.04
C VAL A 748 50.50 -8.30 19.13
N GLU A 749 51.04 -8.41 20.35
CA GLU A 749 52.46 -8.27 20.65
C GLU A 749 52.77 -8.97 21.96
N TYR A 750 54.06 -9.20 22.24
CA TYR A 750 54.54 -9.57 23.56
C TYR A 750 55.19 -8.34 24.17
N ASN A 751 54.87 -8.04 25.43
CA ASN A 751 55.53 -6.94 26.13
C ASN A 751 57.01 -7.29 26.41
N GLU A 752 57.78 -6.32 26.92
CA GLU A 752 59.22 -6.48 27.20
C GLU A 752 59.54 -7.65 28.16
N ASP A 753 58.56 -8.09 28.96
CA ASP A 753 58.64 -9.24 29.88
C ASP A 753 58.21 -10.59 29.23
N GLY A 754 57.91 -10.62 27.94
CA GLY A 754 57.45 -11.82 27.22
C GLY A 754 56.01 -12.25 27.52
N LYS A 755 55.17 -11.38 28.10
CA LYS A 755 53.73 -11.63 28.29
C LYS A 755 52.92 -11.19 27.06
N PRO A 756 51.95 -11.99 26.62
CA PRO A 756 51.12 -11.66 25.46
C PRO A 756 50.18 -10.49 25.78
N VAL A 757 50.28 -9.42 24.98
CA VAL A 757 49.32 -8.32 24.95
C VAL A 757 48.16 -8.74 24.05
N LYS A 758 47.03 -9.03 24.67
CA LYS A 758 45.81 -9.45 23.98
C LYS A 758 44.95 -8.24 23.65
N ARG A 759 44.46 -8.13 22.42
CA ARG A 759 43.38 -7.21 22.04
C ARG A 759 42.19 -7.99 21.53
N PHE A 760 40.99 -7.51 21.84
CA PHE A 760 39.78 -8.04 21.26
C PHE A 760 39.60 -7.50 19.85
N ARG A 761 39.51 -8.41 18.87
CA ARG A 761 39.19 -8.08 17.48
C ARG A 761 38.03 -8.95 16.99
N GLU A 762 37.23 -8.39 16.10
CA GLU A 762 36.22 -9.13 15.38
C GLU A 762 36.86 -9.81 14.18
N LYS A 763 36.81 -11.13 14.15
CA LYS A 763 37.27 -11.93 13.02
C LYS A 763 36.06 -12.45 12.25
N VAL A 764 36.15 -12.45 10.93
CA VAL A 764 35.16 -13.11 10.08
C VAL A 764 35.44 -14.62 10.10
N ILE A 765 34.40 -15.40 10.36
CA ILE A 765 34.46 -16.86 10.46
C ILE A 765 33.52 -17.44 9.42
N ILE A 766 34.00 -18.48 8.73
CA ILE A 766 33.19 -19.34 7.86
C ILE A 766 32.93 -20.64 8.63
N ASP A 767 31.65 -21.01 8.79
CA ASP A 767 31.23 -22.24 9.46
C ASP A 767 30.13 -22.95 8.66
N HIS A 768 30.05 -24.27 8.76
CA HIS A 768 29.10 -25.13 8.05
C HIS A 768 28.13 -25.79 9.05
N CYS A 769 27.46 -24.95 9.85
CA CYS A 769 26.60 -25.36 10.95
C CYS A 769 25.11 -25.38 10.59
N ASP A 770 24.29 -25.98 11.45
CA ASP A 770 22.84 -25.95 11.32
C ASP A 770 22.28 -24.66 11.94
N ILE A 771 21.59 -23.87 11.13
CA ILE A 771 20.96 -22.59 11.51
C ILE A 771 19.42 -22.70 11.54
N THR A 772 18.86 -23.87 11.21
CA THR A 772 17.41 -24.10 11.29
C THR A 772 16.92 -24.12 12.75
N GLY A 773 17.70 -24.71 13.65
CA GLY A 773 17.39 -24.79 15.09
C GLY A 773 17.81 -23.56 15.90
N ASP A 774 17.32 -23.47 17.14
CA ASP A 774 17.66 -22.38 18.09
C ASP A 774 19.13 -22.40 18.55
N LYS A 775 19.84 -23.52 18.42
CA LYS A 775 21.16 -23.73 19.02
C LYS A 775 22.17 -22.68 18.55
N PHE A 776 22.30 -22.50 17.24
CA PHE A 776 23.19 -21.52 16.63
C PHE A 776 22.86 -20.10 17.10
N TRP A 777 21.59 -19.70 17.01
CA TRP A 777 21.15 -18.35 17.38
C TRP A 777 21.34 -18.03 18.87
N LYS A 778 21.25 -19.03 19.75
CA LYS A 778 21.55 -18.88 21.19
C LYS A 778 23.05 -18.77 21.46
N GLN A 779 23.90 -19.41 20.66
CA GLN A 779 25.36 -19.31 20.76
C GLN A 779 25.88 -17.98 20.24
N HIS A 780 25.24 -17.43 19.20
CA HIS A 780 25.62 -16.17 18.55
C HIS A 780 24.53 -15.10 18.65
N PRO A 781 24.11 -14.69 19.87
CA PRO A 781 22.99 -13.76 20.03
C PRO A 781 23.31 -12.35 19.49
N SER A 782 24.58 -12.01 19.28
CA SER A 782 25.02 -10.73 18.69
C SER A 782 24.49 -10.50 17.28
N ILE A 783 24.30 -11.56 16.48
CA ILE A 783 23.88 -11.45 15.07
C ILE A 783 22.50 -10.79 14.94
N LEU A 784 21.58 -11.07 15.88
CA LEU A 784 20.19 -10.60 15.85
C LEU A 784 19.89 -9.52 16.91
N LYS A 785 20.91 -9.01 17.62
CA LYS A 785 20.75 -8.13 18.79
C LYS A 785 20.32 -6.69 18.47
N GLY A 786 20.11 -6.33 17.21
CA GLY A 786 19.65 -5.01 16.74
C GLY A 786 18.25 -4.59 17.20
N GLN A 787 17.70 -5.08 18.31
CA GLN A 787 16.45 -4.53 18.88
C GLN A 787 16.51 -4.18 20.36
N GLU A 788 17.51 -4.65 21.14
CA GLU A 788 17.38 -4.62 22.60
C GLU A 788 18.45 -3.83 23.37
N SER A 789 19.58 -3.43 22.77
CA SER A 789 20.61 -2.70 23.55
C SER A 789 21.68 -2.02 22.69
N SER A 790 21.59 -0.71 22.41
CA SER A 790 22.77 0.12 22.05
C SER A 790 22.44 1.64 21.98
N PRO A 791 23.37 2.57 22.31
CA PRO A 791 23.14 3.96 22.73
C PRO A 791 22.82 5.00 21.66
N LEU A 792 22.42 4.62 20.44
CA LEU A 792 22.08 5.61 19.39
C LEU A 792 20.80 6.41 19.69
N MET A 793 20.03 6.03 20.72
CA MET A 793 19.00 6.90 21.32
C MET A 793 19.58 8.05 22.18
N GLN A 794 20.89 8.11 22.42
CA GLN A 794 21.54 9.18 23.21
C GLN A 794 22.30 10.23 22.38
N CYS A 795 22.50 10.01 21.07
CA CYS A 795 23.26 10.93 20.20
C CYS A 795 22.41 11.94 19.41
N THR A 796 21.21 12.27 19.91
CA THR A 796 20.43 13.44 19.48
C THR A 796 20.12 14.35 20.66
N ARG A 797 21.15 14.66 21.46
CA ARG A 797 21.19 15.87 22.29
C ARG A 797 21.68 17.05 21.46
#